data_AF-A0A7R7VPZ0-F1
#
_entry.id   AF-A0A7R7VPZ0-F1
#
_cell.length_a   1.000
_cell.length_b   1.000
_cell.length_c   1.000
_cell.angle_alpha   90.00
_cell.angle_beta   90.00
_cell.angle_gamma   90.00
#
_symmetry.space_group_name_H-M   'P 1'
#
loop_
_entity.id
_entity.type
_entity.pdbx_description
1 polymer ?
#
loop_
_entity_poly.entity_id
_entity_poly.type
_entity_poly.pdbx_seq_one_letter_code
_entity_poly.pdbx_strand_id
1 'polypeptide(L)'
;MTNVVALEPFVDKTLSVLFEQLDSRFVKTQCEFDLGNWLQYFAFEVMGTLSFSKRYGFLENGCDTNGLLESIWAFMKRVAPMGQIPWFDEVWYKNWFVALFRSTPGMPILRIVDKHITARQRTTQDSDDANKATPNSQLDGRKDMLSQFLETQATNPAVPSWAPRAWTFSNVIAGSDSTGNVMRTVMYNIIAHPQTLHHLRDELQEAQQQGNLSQPFPTFKQVQQLPYLDACVREALRIHPPFCLPFERVVPASGITICGTFFPPGTVVGMSPYVVNRHKGIYGEDADLWRPERWLECDQGQRQKMENSILTFGSGRRTCLGKNIAILEIMKLVPALTINYEMQLVDPARYQTENYWFFRQWGLDIKMKKKETPLPALNIPASTSTVDVRVIDPGTTLDLNPSLFWEPPMEGLDVVKAPDYSFLISNGNRHVLFDLGMRNDWENLPPKTLSLIKNTTNVDIGPNIADVLDSDVSGLNICSKDIQAIIWSHHHFDHTGDPSTFPESTTLVVGPGVKDAAWPGYPTNTNGTVLDSDIAGREVREISFSKNAAETVQLGPFDAHDYFGDGSFYLLDAPGHSVGHLCGLARVTTDPDTFVFMGGDCCHHVGVLRPSRYLQLPFSEGSEDSSLCAEMESTQGSAKTDAFFRVSPALTLNHGQAVETVEKIKALEGSGEVFVILAHDGTLQGQIDFYPEKINDWKQKGYDSRTRWLFCKDLKGAHRDDK
;
A
#
# COMPACT_ATOMS: atom_id res chain seq x y z
N MET A 1 23.03 -2.95 8.77
CA MET A 1 21.58 -3.12 8.53
C MET A 1 21.19 -3.02 7.04
N THR A 2 22.04 -2.48 6.17
CA THR A 2 21.77 -2.25 4.74
C THR A 2 21.38 -3.51 3.95
N ASN A 3 21.92 -4.69 4.29
CA ASN A 3 21.60 -5.95 3.62
C ASN A 3 20.26 -6.59 4.05
N VAL A 4 19.61 -6.11 5.12
CA VAL A 4 18.34 -6.69 5.61
C VAL A 4 17.16 -5.96 4.99
N VAL A 5 17.25 -4.63 4.81
CA VAL A 5 16.28 -3.83 4.05
C VAL A 5 16.17 -4.33 2.60
N ALA A 6 17.27 -4.83 2.04
CA ALA A 6 17.29 -5.51 0.75
C ALA A 6 16.34 -6.72 0.64
N LEU A 7 15.95 -7.33 1.76
CA LEU A 7 15.07 -8.50 1.82
C LEU A 7 13.60 -8.12 1.97
N GLU A 8 13.33 -6.85 2.23
CA GLU A 8 11.99 -6.34 2.49
C GLU A 8 10.96 -6.63 1.39
N PRO A 9 11.28 -6.51 0.08
CA PRO A 9 10.32 -6.83 -0.98
C PRO A 9 9.83 -8.29 -0.96
N PHE A 10 10.65 -9.23 -0.49
CA PHE A 10 10.25 -10.63 -0.33
C PHE A 10 9.21 -10.83 0.76
N VAL A 11 9.34 -10.05 1.85
CA VAL A 11 8.40 -10.05 2.95
C VAL A 11 7.08 -9.41 2.49
N ASP A 12 7.14 -8.31 1.74
CA ASP A 12 5.94 -7.66 1.18
C ASP A 12 5.17 -8.56 0.23
N LYS A 13 5.85 -9.24 -0.68
CA LYS A 13 5.20 -10.20 -1.59
C LYS A 13 4.51 -11.34 -0.84
N THR A 14 5.14 -11.83 0.24
CA THR A 14 4.54 -12.86 1.08
C THR A 14 3.36 -12.32 1.90
N LEU A 15 3.44 -11.06 2.37
CA LEU A 15 2.34 -10.39 3.07
C LEU A 15 1.12 -10.21 2.15
N SER A 16 1.31 -9.81 0.89
CA SER A 16 0.23 -9.71 -0.10
C SER A 16 -0.54 -11.03 -0.22
N VAL A 17 0.18 -12.15 -0.31
CA VAL A 17 -0.43 -13.48 -0.44
C VAL A 17 -1.12 -13.87 0.84
N LEU A 18 -0.51 -13.64 2.01
CA LEU A 18 -1.15 -13.89 3.29
C LEU A 18 -2.49 -13.15 3.36
N PHE A 19 -2.52 -11.87 3.00
CA PHE A 19 -3.72 -11.04 3.06
C PHE A 19 -4.80 -11.49 2.08
N GLU A 20 -4.41 -11.86 0.85
CA GLU A 20 -5.33 -12.45 -0.13
C GLU A 20 -6.01 -13.72 0.43
N GLN A 21 -5.23 -14.59 1.08
CA GLN A 21 -5.75 -15.82 1.69
C GLN A 21 -6.62 -15.53 2.92
N LEU A 22 -6.24 -14.56 3.75
CA LEU A 22 -7.04 -14.15 4.91
C LEU A 22 -8.40 -13.54 4.47
N ASP A 23 -8.36 -12.66 3.46
CA ASP A 23 -9.54 -11.99 2.90
C ASP A 23 -10.50 -13.00 2.26
N SER A 24 -9.98 -13.89 1.41
CA SER A 24 -10.80 -14.86 0.68
C SER A 24 -11.40 -15.93 1.57
N ARG A 25 -10.66 -16.42 2.57
CA ARG A 25 -11.06 -17.59 3.37
C ARG A 25 -11.80 -17.24 4.66
N PHE A 26 -11.44 -16.15 5.33
CA PHE A 26 -11.90 -15.88 6.70
C PHE A 26 -12.68 -14.57 6.84
N VAL A 27 -12.26 -13.50 6.15
CA VAL A 27 -13.01 -12.23 6.21
C VAL A 27 -14.40 -12.39 5.60
N LYS A 28 -14.53 -13.02 4.44
CA LYS A 28 -15.84 -13.21 3.78
C LYS A 28 -16.75 -14.17 4.54
N THR A 29 -16.18 -15.25 5.07
CA THR A 29 -16.94 -16.35 5.68
C THR A 29 -17.24 -16.12 7.16
N GLN A 30 -16.47 -15.24 7.82
CA GLN A 30 -16.50 -15.01 9.26
C GLN A 30 -16.29 -16.28 10.10
N CYS A 31 -15.64 -17.31 9.52
CA CYS A 31 -15.34 -18.54 10.24
C CYS A 31 -14.16 -18.36 11.22
N GLU A 32 -14.14 -19.18 12.27
CA GLU A 32 -13.02 -19.24 13.21
C GLU A 32 -11.85 -20.03 12.62
N PHE A 33 -10.62 -19.60 12.91
CA PHE A 33 -9.41 -20.28 12.47
C PHE A 33 -8.22 -19.99 13.40
N ASP A 34 -7.23 -20.88 13.42
CA ASP A 34 -5.98 -20.71 14.18
C ASP A 34 -5.04 -19.75 13.41
N LEU A 35 -5.05 -18.46 13.78
CA LEU A 35 -4.15 -17.45 13.22
C LEU A 35 -2.69 -17.86 13.39
N GLY A 36 -2.38 -18.55 14.48
CA GLY A 36 -1.04 -19.05 14.73
C GLY A 36 -0.51 -19.89 13.58
N ASN A 37 -1.31 -20.75 12.97
CA ASN A 37 -0.87 -21.60 11.86
C ASN A 37 -0.54 -20.77 10.62
N TRP A 38 -1.31 -19.72 10.36
CA TRP A 38 -1.05 -18.79 9.26
C TRP A 38 0.23 -17.97 9.48
N LEU A 39 0.51 -17.56 10.72
CA LEU A 39 1.79 -16.93 11.08
C LEU A 39 2.97 -17.89 10.86
N GLN A 40 2.76 -19.18 11.15
CA GLN A 40 3.78 -20.21 10.89
C GLN A 40 3.99 -20.42 9.39
N TYR A 41 2.92 -20.51 8.61
CA TYR A 41 2.97 -20.62 7.15
C TYR A 41 3.70 -19.43 6.53
N PHE A 42 3.39 -18.22 6.99
CA PHE A 42 4.08 -17.00 6.56
C PHE A 42 5.61 -17.07 6.79
N ALA A 43 6.06 -17.43 7.98
CA ALA A 43 7.50 -17.55 8.29
C ALA A 43 8.20 -18.65 7.46
N PHE A 44 7.49 -19.72 7.11
CA PHE A 44 8.01 -20.75 6.19
C PHE A 44 8.13 -20.22 4.76
N GLU A 45 7.13 -19.51 4.27
CA GLU A 45 7.13 -18.94 2.92
C GLU A 45 8.22 -17.88 2.73
N VAL A 46 8.44 -17.01 3.73
CA VAL A 46 9.53 -16.03 3.68
C VAL A 46 10.88 -16.76 3.59
N MET A 47 11.12 -17.77 4.43
CA MET A 47 12.37 -18.54 4.38
C MET A 47 12.53 -19.35 3.09
N GLY A 48 11.44 -19.87 2.52
CA GLY A 48 11.44 -20.54 1.22
C GLY A 48 11.89 -19.59 0.11
N THR A 49 11.27 -18.40 0.06
CA THR A 49 11.63 -17.35 -0.88
C THR A 49 13.08 -16.92 -0.72
N LEU A 50 13.55 -16.67 0.50
CA LEU A 50 14.93 -16.25 0.77
C LEU A 50 15.97 -17.34 0.45
N SER A 51 15.63 -18.60 0.71
CA SER A 51 16.57 -19.71 0.54
C SER A 51 16.63 -20.23 -0.88
N PHE A 52 15.49 -20.25 -1.60
CA PHE A 52 15.33 -20.96 -2.87
C PHE A 52 14.76 -20.12 -4.01
N SER A 53 14.45 -18.84 -3.77
CA SER A 53 13.64 -18.01 -4.67
C SER A 53 12.26 -18.63 -4.98
N LYS A 54 11.75 -19.49 -4.09
CA LYS A 54 10.50 -20.23 -4.30
C LYS A 54 9.69 -20.35 -3.03
N ARG A 55 8.39 -20.14 -3.19
CA ARG A 55 7.36 -20.39 -2.19
C ARG A 55 7.02 -21.87 -2.12
N TYR A 56 6.62 -22.34 -0.94
CA TYR A 56 6.32 -23.75 -0.69
C TYR A 56 4.83 -24.08 -0.92
N GLY A 57 3.97 -23.08 -0.96
CA GLY A 57 2.52 -23.18 -1.15
C GLY A 57 1.72 -23.37 0.14
N PHE A 58 2.27 -23.13 1.33
CA PHE A 58 1.53 -23.25 2.60
C PHE A 58 0.37 -22.27 2.67
N LEU A 59 0.59 -21.01 2.25
CA LEU A 59 -0.44 -19.98 2.31
C LEU A 59 -1.58 -20.29 1.34
N GLU A 60 -1.27 -20.61 0.08
CA GLU A 60 -2.26 -20.90 -0.95
C GLU A 60 -3.09 -22.14 -0.62
N ASN A 61 -2.45 -23.20 -0.11
CA ASN A 61 -3.16 -24.41 0.28
C ASN A 61 -3.87 -24.28 1.64
N GLY A 62 -3.43 -23.36 2.49
CA GLY A 62 -3.92 -23.17 3.85
C GLY A 62 -3.62 -24.35 4.78
N CYS A 63 -2.56 -25.12 4.51
CA CYS A 63 -2.20 -26.33 5.27
C CYS A 63 -0.70 -26.62 5.24
N ASP A 64 -0.25 -27.57 6.09
CA ASP A 64 1.13 -28.07 6.10
C ASP A 64 1.43 -28.90 4.83
N THR A 65 2.02 -28.25 3.83
CA THR A 65 2.30 -28.91 2.55
C THR A 65 3.40 -29.95 2.71
N ASN A 66 3.10 -31.19 2.28
CA ASN A 66 4.00 -32.34 2.40
C ASN A 66 4.36 -32.75 3.85
N GLY A 67 3.62 -32.28 4.86
CA GLY A 67 3.84 -32.65 6.27
C GLY A 67 5.19 -32.18 6.82
N LEU A 68 5.68 -31.01 6.38
CA LEU A 68 6.99 -30.48 6.71
C LEU A 68 7.06 -29.97 8.15
N LEU A 69 6.04 -29.21 8.59
CA LEU A 69 5.97 -28.69 9.97
C LEU A 69 5.91 -29.84 10.97
N GLU A 70 5.06 -30.82 10.70
CA GLU A 70 4.93 -31.99 11.56
C GLU A 70 6.24 -32.81 11.60
N SER A 71 6.94 -32.91 10.47
CA SER A 71 8.25 -33.57 10.39
C SER A 71 9.32 -32.86 11.23
N ILE A 72 9.35 -31.52 11.22
CA ILE A 72 10.28 -30.73 12.04
C ILE A 72 9.95 -30.89 13.53
N TRP A 73 8.67 -30.87 13.88
CA TRP A 73 8.25 -31.06 15.25
C TRP A 73 8.61 -32.45 15.79
N ALA A 74 8.34 -33.50 15.01
CA ALA A 74 8.72 -34.88 15.35
C ALA A 74 10.24 -35.03 15.49
N PHE A 75 11.03 -34.34 14.65
CA PHE A 75 12.48 -34.27 14.78
C PHE A 75 12.89 -33.65 16.12
N MET A 76 12.33 -32.51 16.49
CA MET A 76 12.68 -31.79 17.73
C MET A 76 12.28 -32.56 18.99
N LYS A 77 11.09 -33.19 19.01
CA LYS A 77 10.68 -34.08 20.13
C LYS A 77 11.68 -35.22 20.34
N ARG A 78 12.22 -35.77 19.24
CA ARG A 78 13.17 -36.89 19.29
C ARG A 78 14.55 -36.45 19.74
N VAL A 79 15.03 -35.28 19.28
CA VAL A 79 16.39 -34.80 19.55
C VAL A 79 16.56 -34.19 20.94
N ALA A 80 15.52 -33.57 21.51
CA ALA A 80 15.65 -32.87 22.79
C ALA A 80 16.13 -33.75 23.96
N PRO A 81 15.56 -34.96 24.21
CA PRO A 81 16.06 -35.82 25.29
C PRO A 81 17.50 -36.29 25.06
N MET A 82 17.88 -36.54 23.80
CA MET A 82 19.22 -37.02 23.43
C MET A 82 20.28 -35.94 23.66
N GLY A 83 19.96 -34.69 23.30
CA GLY A 83 20.85 -33.56 23.51
C GLY A 83 21.03 -33.18 24.98
N GLN A 84 20.00 -33.37 25.81
CA GLN A 84 20.04 -32.98 27.23
C GLN A 84 20.47 -34.11 28.17
N ILE A 85 20.44 -35.36 27.70
CA ILE A 85 20.86 -36.53 28.46
C ILE A 85 21.85 -37.35 27.61
N PRO A 86 23.10 -36.88 27.42
CA PRO A 86 24.02 -37.49 26.46
C PRO A 86 24.35 -38.97 26.76
N TRP A 87 24.32 -39.37 28.03
CA TRP A 87 24.55 -40.78 28.40
C TRP A 87 23.39 -41.69 27.96
N PHE A 88 22.16 -41.17 27.88
CA PHE A 88 20.99 -41.92 27.43
C PHE A 88 20.99 -42.08 25.90
N ASP A 89 21.55 -41.12 25.17
CA ASP A 89 21.70 -41.18 23.71
C ASP A 89 22.47 -42.43 23.25
N GLU A 90 23.51 -42.84 23.97
CA GLU A 90 24.30 -44.06 23.68
C GLU A 90 23.47 -45.35 23.80
N VAL A 91 22.54 -45.40 24.76
CA VAL A 91 21.68 -46.57 25.00
C VAL A 91 20.44 -46.56 24.12
N TRP A 92 19.93 -45.37 23.78
CA TRP A 92 18.69 -45.18 23.04
C TRP A 92 18.93 -45.06 21.54
N TYR A 93 19.51 -43.95 21.09
CA TYR A 93 19.51 -43.59 19.69
C TYR A 93 20.77 -44.05 18.97
N LYS A 94 21.96 -43.87 19.54
CA LYS A 94 23.22 -44.38 18.96
C LYS A 94 23.40 -45.90 19.11
N ASN A 95 22.51 -46.57 19.83
CA ASN A 95 22.49 -48.01 19.94
C ASN A 95 22.37 -48.66 18.54
N TRP A 96 23.31 -49.53 18.21
CA TRP A 96 23.40 -50.13 16.88
C TRP A 96 22.17 -50.97 16.49
N PHE A 97 21.51 -51.63 17.47
CA PHE A 97 20.27 -52.37 17.22
C PHE A 97 19.12 -51.43 16.89
N VAL A 98 19.00 -50.31 17.62
CA VAL A 98 17.99 -49.28 17.32
C VAL A 98 18.31 -48.62 15.97
N ALA A 99 19.60 -48.47 15.64
CA ALA A 99 20.04 -47.89 14.39
C ALA A 99 19.64 -48.71 13.14
N LEU A 100 19.52 -50.03 13.26
CA LEU A 100 19.09 -50.93 12.18
C LEU A 100 17.62 -50.73 11.76
N PHE A 101 16.75 -50.35 12.70
CA PHE A 101 15.31 -50.28 12.47
C PHE A 101 14.77 -48.83 12.45
N ARG A 102 15.60 -47.83 12.76
CA ARG A 102 15.14 -46.44 12.84
C ARG A 102 15.17 -45.73 11.48
N SER A 103 14.18 -44.87 11.28
CA SER A 103 14.21 -43.84 10.24
C SER A 103 15.07 -42.65 10.69
N THR A 104 15.98 -42.16 9.84
CA THR A 104 16.81 -40.98 10.14
C THR A 104 15.92 -39.74 10.34
N PRO A 105 15.89 -39.15 11.55
CA PRO A 105 15.18 -37.91 11.85
C PRO A 105 15.70 -36.78 10.95
N GLY A 106 14.80 -36.07 10.27
CA GLY A 106 15.12 -34.96 9.36
C GLY A 106 15.26 -35.32 7.88
N MET A 107 15.12 -36.60 7.50
CA MET A 107 15.13 -37.01 6.09
C MET A 107 14.09 -36.31 5.19
N PRO A 108 12.84 -36.04 5.63
CA PRO A 108 11.88 -35.29 4.83
C PRO A 108 12.39 -33.90 4.43
N ILE A 109 13.01 -33.19 5.38
CA ILE A 109 13.55 -31.84 5.17
C ILE A 109 14.77 -31.91 4.23
N LEU A 110 15.67 -32.88 4.45
CA LEU A 110 16.82 -33.10 3.56
C LEU A 110 16.39 -33.39 2.13
N ARG A 111 15.33 -34.19 1.91
CA ARG A 111 14.80 -34.48 0.56
C ARG A 111 14.34 -33.21 -0.15
N ILE A 112 13.75 -32.26 0.55
CA ILE A 112 13.34 -30.97 -0.02
C ILE A 112 14.58 -30.17 -0.44
N VAL A 113 15.55 -30.03 0.47
CA VAL A 113 16.82 -29.33 0.19
C VAL A 113 17.51 -29.96 -1.01
N ASP A 114 17.61 -31.29 -1.05
CA ASP A 114 18.20 -32.03 -2.17
C ASP A 114 17.44 -31.84 -3.47
N LYS A 115 16.10 -31.81 -3.44
CA LYS A 115 15.27 -31.53 -4.62
C LYS A 115 15.60 -30.15 -5.20
N HIS A 116 15.73 -29.12 -4.36
CA HIS A 116 16.05 -27.77 -4.81
C HIS A 116 17.50 -27.64 -5.31
N ILE A 117 18.46 -28.26 -4.63
CA ILE A 117 19.86 -28.30 -5.08
C ILE A 117 19.96 -29.01 -6.43
N THR A 118 19.34 -30.18 -6.57
CA THR A 118 19.36 -30.97 -7.82
C THR A 118 18.70 -30.21 -8.95
N ALA A 119 17.54 -29.58 -8.70
CA ALA A 119 16.87 -28.75 -9.70
C ALA A 119 17.77 -27.62 -10.18
N ARG A 120 18.50 -26.96 -9.26
CA ARG A 120 19.40 -25.86 -9.60
C ARG A 120 20.62 -26.33 -10.40
N GLN A 121 21.24 -27.43 -10.00
CA GLN A 121 22.39 -28.01 -10.70
C GLN A 121 22.04 -28.44 -12.13
N ARG A 122 20.84 -29.00 -12.35
CA ARG A 122 20.34 -29.34 -13.70
C ARG A 122 20.16 -28.10 -14.56
N THR A 123 19.52 -27.06 -14.03
CA THR A 123 19.32 -25.80 -14.76
C THR A 123 20.64 -25.14 -15.15
N THR A 124 21.69 -25.25 -14.34
CA THR A 124 23.03 -24.70 -14.68
C THR A 124 23.77 -25.52 -15.74
N GLN A 125 23.56 -26.85 -15.81
CA GLN A 125 24.16 -27.71 -16.83
C GLN A 125 23.49 -27.57 -18.20
N ASP A 126 22.19 -27.25 -18.25
CA ASP A 126 21.46 -27.05 -19.51
C ASP A 126 21.69 -25.64 -20.10
N SER A 127 22.39 -24.74 -19.40
CA SER A 127 22.58 -23.33 -19.75
C SER A 127 24.04 -22.93 -19.98
N ASP A 128 24.76 -23.64 -20.86
CA ASP A 128 26.16 -23.32 -21.24
C ASP A 128 26.33 -21.99 -22.02
N ASP A 129 25.26 -21.20 -22.23
CA ASP A 129 25.34 -19.81 -22.71
C ASP A 129 25.47 -18.84 -21.51
N ALA A 130 26.71 -18.42 -21.23
CA ALA A 130 27.11 -17.60 -20.09
C ALA A 130 26.47 -16.20 -19.96
N ASN A 131 25.54 -15.81 -20.85
CA ASN A 131 24.92 -14.48 -20.89
C ASN A 131 23.40 -14.46 -20.61
N LYS A 132 22.78 -15.57 -20.16
CA LYS A 132 21.40 -15.56 -19.67
C LYS A 132 21.35 -15.96 -18.19
N ALA A 133 21.36 -14.98 -17.30
CA ALA A 133 20.95 -15.20 -15.91
C ALA A 133 19.54 -15.79 -15.91
N THR A 134 19.39 -17.02 -15.42
CA THR A 134 18.12 -17.76 -15.48
C THR A 134 17.11 -17.14 -14.50
N PRO A 135 15.82 -16.95 -14.88
CA PRO A 135 14.80 -16.30 -14.07
C PRO A 135 14.47 -17.00 -12.73
N ASN A 136 14.95 -18.23 -12.50
CA ASN A 136 14.72 -19.00 -11.27
C ASN A 136 15.86 -18.89 -10.22
N SER A 137 16.92 -18.13 -10.50
CA SER A 137 18.09 -17.97 -9.61
C SER A 137 18.20 -16.58 -8.97
N GLN A 138 17.40 -15.66 -9.49
CA GLN A 138 17.31 -14.29 -9.04
C GLN A 138 15.85 -13.91 -8.96
N LEU A 139 15.46 -13.24 -7.87
CA LEU A 139 14.23 -12.47 -7.82
C LEU A 139 14.64 -11.00 -7.75
N ASP A 140 14.04 -10.17 -8.60
CA ASP A 140 14.33 -8.73 -8.71
C ASP A 140 15.84 -8.43 -8.84
N GLY A 141 16.55 -9.23 -9.63
CA GLY A 141 18.00 -9.07 -9.88
C GLY A 141 18.92 -9.47 -8.72
N ARG A 142 18.41 -10.12 -7.65
CA ARG A 142 19.21 -10.52 -6.48
C ARG A 142 19.29 -12.04 -6.31
N LYS A 143 20.49 -12.54 -5.97
CA LYS A 143 20.77 -13.98 -5.72
C LYS A 143 20.22 -14.43 -4.36
N ASP A 144 19.50 -15.55 -4.32
CA ASP A 144 19.08 -16.21 -3.07
C ASP A 144 20.24 -16.84 -2.27
N MET A 145 19.96 -17.27 -1.04
CA MET A 145 20.99 -17.82 -0.15
C MET A 145 21.62 -19.11 -0.68
N LEU A 146 20.85 -20.01 -1.30
CA LEU A 146 21.40 -21.23 -1.88
C LEU A 146 22.41 -20.91 -3.00
N SER A 147 22.09 -19.94 -3.86
CA SER A 147 22.99 -19.47 -4.92
C SER A 147 24.30 -18.96 -4.34
N GLN A 148 24.22 -18.14 -3.29
CA GLN A 148 25.39 -17.60 -2.60
C GLN A 148 26.23 -18.71 -1.97
N PHE A 149 25.61 -19.74 -1.38
CA PHE A 149 26.33 -20.88 -0.81
C PHE A 149 27.05 -21.72 -1.85
N LEU A 150 26.41 -22.00 -2.99
CA LEU A 150 27.02 -22.72 -4.10
C LEU A 150 28.19 -21.93 -4.71
N GLU A 151 28.03 -20.61 -4.88
CA GLU A 151 29.10 -19.73 -5.36
C GLU A 151 30.27 -19.64 -4.39
N THR A 152 29.99 -19.57 -3.08
CA THR A 152 31.03 -19.61 -2.04
C THR A 152 31.80 -20.92 -2.08
N GLN A 153 31.12 -22.05 -2.28
CA GLN A 153 31.78 -23.35 -2.43
C GLN A 153 32.63 -23.41 -3.71
N ALA A 154 32.14 -22.86 -4.82
CA ALA A 154 32.87 -22.83 -6.08
C ALA A 154 34.12 -21.94 -6.03
N THR A 155 34.06 -20.84 -5.27
CA THR A 155 35.16 -19.85 -5.16
C THR A 155 36.13 -20.14 -4.02
N ASN A 156 35.76 -20.95 -3.04
CA ASN A 156 36.61 -21.29 -1.89
C ASN A 156 36.84 -22.81 -1.76
N PRO A 157 38.01 -23.33 -2.20
CA PRO A 157 38.34 -24.75 -2.13
C PRO A 157 38.38 -25.34 -0.71
N ALA A 158 38.45 -24.50 0.33
CA ALA A 158 38.41 -24.96 1.71
C ALA A 158 36.99 -25.37 2.17
N VAL A 159 35.96 -25.03 1.40
CA VAL A 159 34.56 -25.37 1.70
C VAL A 159 34.23 -26.74 1.12
N PRO A 160 33.90 -27.75 1.94
CA PRO A 160 33.54 -29.07 1.45
C PRO A 160 32.24 -29.07 0.63
N SER A 161 32.10 -30.02 -0.29
CA SER A 161 30.92 -30.12 -1.17
C SER A 161 29.59 -30.39 -0.47
N TRP A 162 29.63 -30.95 0.74
CA TRP A 162 28.44 -31.15 1.55
C TRP A 162 27.98 -29.88 2.29
N ALA A 163 28.82 -28.84 2.36
CA ALA A 163 28.55 -27.66 3.19
C ALA A 163 27.33 -26.84 2.73
N PRO A 164 27.14 -26.53 1.42
CA PRO A 164 25.95 -25.80 0.97
C PRO A 164 24.63 -26.51 1.32
N ARG A 165 24.59 -27.84 1.18
CA ARG A 165 23.45 -28.66 1.61
C ARG A 165 23.20 -28.50 3.12
N ALA A 166 24.25 -28.62 3.94
CA ALA A 166 24.12 -28.51 5.39
C ALA A 166 23.69 -27.10 5.85
N TRP A 167 24.25 -26.04 5.26
CA TRP A 167 23.88 -24.66 5.55
C TRP A 167 22.43 -24.35 5.15
N THR A 168 22.01 -24.82 3.97
CA THR A 168 20.65 -24.62 3.48
C THR A 168 19.64 -25.36 4.36
N PHE A 169 19.93 -26.60 4.73
CA PHE A 169 19.13 -27.37 5.70
C PHE A 169 19.00 -26.63 7.05
N SER A 170 20.11 -26.09 7.55
CA SER A 170 20.11 -25.32 8.81
C SER A 170 19.25 -24.05 8.71
N ASN A 171 19.27 -23.35 7.58
CA ASN A 171 18.48 -22.12 7.41
C ASN A 171 16.97 -22.39 7.48
N VAL A 172 16.50 -23.41 6.77
CA VAL A 172 15.07 -23.76 6.72
C VAL A 172 14.53 -24.10 8.11
N ILE A 173 15.27 -24.90 8.89
CA ILE A 173 14.83 -25.30 10.23
C ILE A 173 14.95 -24.15 11.23
N ALA A 174 16.02 -23.37 11.17
CA ALA A 174 16.28 -22.34 12.17
C ALA A 174 15.41 -21.09 11.99
N GLY A 175 15.14 -20.68 10.75
CA GLY A 175 14.47 -19.40 10.46
C GLY A 175 12.96 -19.42 10.63
N SER A 176 12.30 -20.56 10.39
CA SER A 176 10.85 -20.60 10.24
C SER A 176 10.08 -20.82 11.55
N ASP A 177 10.33 -21.92 12.27
CA ASP A 177 9.65 -22.21 13.55
C ASP A 177 9.95 -21.18 14.65
N SER A 178 11.19 -20.68 14.68
CA SER A 178 11.59 -19.71 15.70
C SER A 178 10.86 -18.38 15.53
N THR A 179 10.84 -17.83 14.32
CA THR A 179 10.16 -16.58 13.99
C THR A 179 8.64 -16.71 14.14
N GLY A 180 8.05 -17.81 13.66
CA GLY A 180 6.61 -18.07 13.79
C GLY A 180 6.14 -18.13 15.24
N ASN A 181 6.91 -18.72 16.16
CA ASN A 181 6.61 -18.72 17.60
C ASN A 181 6.63 -17.30 18.20
N VAL A 182 7.59 -16.45 17.81
CA VAL A 182 7.61 -15.06 18.30
C VAL A 182 6.43 -14.28 17.74
N MET A 183 6.12 -14.38 16.45
CA MET A 183 4.95 -13.74 15.84
C MET A 183 3.67 -14.13 16.59
N ARG A 184 3.49 -15.43 16.85
CA ARG A 184 2.33 -15.95 17.58
C ARG A 184 2.27 -15.43 19.02
N THR A 185 3.41 -15.31 19.70
CA THR A 185 3.50 -14.70 21.03
C THR A 185 3.08 -13.23 21.00
N VAL A 186 3.60 -12.45 20.06
CA VAL A 186 3.27 -11.03 19.90
C VAL A 186 1.77 -10.87 19.64
N MET A 187 1.23 -11.57 18.63
CA MET A 187 -0.17 -11.45 18.25
C MET A 187 -1.13 -11.93 19.35
N TYR A 188 -0.84 -13.06 20.01
CA TYR A 188 -1.64 -13.53 21.13
C TYR A 188 -1.71 -12.49 22.23
N ASN A 189 -0.56 -11.97 22.69
CA ASN A 189 -0.56 -11.03 23.80
C ASN A 189 -1.15 -9.66 23.42
N ILE A 190 -0.99 -9.20 22.18
CA ILE A 190 -1.68 -7.99 21.71
C ILE A 190 -3.21 -8.20 21.74
N ILE A 191 -3.71 -9.30 21.16
CA ILE A 191 -5.16 -9.52 21.03
C ILE A 191 -5.80 -9.87 22.39
N ALA A 192 -5.11 -10.64 23.23
CA ALA A 192 -5.61 -11.08 24.53
C ALA A 192 -5.61 -9.97 25.60
N HIS A 193 -4.86 -8.88 25.39
CA HIS A 193 -4.80 -7.74 26.32
C HIS A 193 -5.34 -6.47 25.63
N PRO A 194 -6.62 -6.11 25.84
CA PRO A 194 -7.26 -4.99 25.14
C PRO A 194 -6.51 -3.65 25.28
N GLN A 195 -5.88 -3.40 26.43
CA GLN A 195 -5.07 -2.20 26.65
C GLN A 195 -3.85 -2.15 25.73
N THR A 196 -3.14 -3.28 25.56
CA THR A 196 -2.02 -3.37 24.62
C THR A 196 -2.46 -3.15 23.19
N LEU A 197 -3.57 -3.76 22.77
CA LEU A 197 -4.13 -3.53 21.44
C LEU A 197 -4.53 -2.08 21.21
N HIS A 198 -5.11 -1.42 22.22
CA HIS A 198 -5.52 -0.02 22.12
C HIS A 198 -4.30 0.90 21.97
N HIS A 199 -3.29 0.78 22.85
CA HIS A 199 -2.09 1.62 22.76
C HIS A 199 -1.35 1.42 21.43
N LEU A 200 -1.24 0.18 20.94
CA LEU A 200 -0.64 -0.08 19.64
C LEU A 200 -1.45 0.54 18.50
N ARG A 201 -2.78 0.46 18.56
CA ARG A 201 -3.65 1.09 17.56
C ARG A 201 -3.53 2.61 17.57
N ASP A 202 -3.43 3.22 18.74
CA ASP A 202 -3.27 4.67 18.88
C ASP A 202 -1.94 5.14 18.26
N GLU A 203 -0.84 4.44 18.57
CA GLU A 203 0.47 4.71 17.96
C GLU A 203 0.43 4.57 16.43
N LEU A 204 -0.19 3.51 15.91
CA LEU A 204 -0.31 3.29 14.46
C LEU A 204 -1.20 4.34 13.80
N GLN A 205 -2.31 4.72 14.44
CA GLN A 205 -3.22 5.74 13.92
C GLN A 205 -2.57 7.12 13.88
N GLU A 206 -1.85 7.51 14.93
CA GLU A 206 -1.11 8.76 14.97
C GLU A 206 -0.05 8.82 13.86
N ALA A 207 0.74 7.75 13.70
CA ALA A 207 1.74 7.68 12.64
C ALA A 207 1.13 7.66 11.23
N GLN A 208 -0.07 7.08 11.05
CA GLN A 208 -0.83 7.17 9.79
C GLN A 208 -1.28 8.62 9.50
N GLN A 209 -1.83 9.32 10.51
CA GLN A 209 -2.30 10.71 10.36
C GLN A 209 -1.17 11.68 10.01
N GLN A 210 0.05 11.39 10.46
CA GLN A 210 1.25 12.17 10.13
C GLN A 210 1.87 11.82 8.76
N GLY A 211 1.27 10.88 8.00
CA GLY A 211 1.82 10.40 6.72
C GLY A 211 3.08 9.53 6.89
N ASN A 212 3.37 9.06 8.10
CA ASN A 212 4.59 8.33 8.43
C ASN A 212 4.46 6.80 8.23
N LEU A 213 3.30 6.28 7.83
CA LEU A 213 3.08 4.85 7.57
C LEU A 213 2.48 4.60 6.19
N SER A 214 3.19 3.85 5.34
CA SER A 214 2.64 3.37 4.08
C SER A 214 1.55 2.31 4.30
N GLN A 215 0.62 2.22 3.35
CA GLN A 215 -0.46 1.23 3.31
C GLN A 215 -0.38 0.39 2.02
N PRO A 216 -0.84 -0.87 2.02
CA PRO A 216 -1.33 -1.63 3.19
C PRO A 216 -0.19 -2.14 4.09
N PHE A 217 1.07 -2.10 3.62
CA PHE A 217 2.25 -2.58 4.33
C PHE A 217 3.19 -1.40 4.65
N PRO A 218 3.36 -1.06 5.95
CA PRO A 218 4.39 -0.12 6.37
C PRO A 218 5.80 -0.61 6.03
N THR A 219 6.69 0.28 5.62
CA THR A 219 8.09 -0.07 5.38
C THR A 219 8.83 -0.39 6.69
N PHE A 220 9.90 -1.18 6.63
CA PHE A 220 10.70 -1.55 7.79
C PHE A 220 11.27 -0.30 8.48
N LYS A 221 11.68 0.71 7.71
CA LYS A 221 12.18 1.97 8.24
C LYS A 221 11.13 2.73 9.05
N GLN A 222 9.87 2.72 8.60
CA GLN A 222 8.78 3.40 9.29
C GLN A 222 8.43 2.68 10.59
N VAL A 223 8.28 1.35 10.57
CA VAL A 223 7.91 0.58 11.78
C VAL A 223 9.00 0.57 12.85
N GLN A 224 10.27 0.76 12.47
CA GLN A 224 11.37 0.92 13.44
C GLN A 224 11.26 2.18 14.31
N GLN A 225 10.45 3.15 13.90
CA GLN A 225 10.25 4.40 14.63
C GLN A 225 9.10 4.31 15.65
N LEU A 226 8.42 3.17 15.74
CA LEU A 226 7.25 2.96 16.59
C LEU A 226 7.66 2.37 17.96
N PRO A 227 7.78 3.19 19.02
CA PRO A 227 8.29 2.74 20.32
C PRO A 227 7.42 1.68 21.01
N TYR A 228 6.10 1.75 20.93
CA TYR A 228 5.20 0.80 21.57
C TYR A 228 5.18 -0.55 20.83
N LEU A 229 5.23 -0.55 19.49
CA LEU A 229 5.47 -1.76 18.70
C LEU A 229 6.80 -2.43 19.07
N ASP A 230 7.90 -1.67 19.13
CA ASP A 230 9.22 -2.17 19.56
C ASP A 230 9.15 -2.77 20.97
N ALA A 231 8.46 -2.12 21.90
CA ALA A 231 8.23 -2.61 23.25
C ALA A 231 7.46 -3.95 23.28
N CYS A 232 6.40 -4.08 22.49
CA CYS A 232 5.61 -5.31 22.37
C CYS A 232 6.47 -6.48 21.82
N VAL A 233 7.26 -6.23 20.77
CA VAL A 233 8.12 -7.27 20.17
C VAL A 233 9.23 -7.69 21.15
N ARG A 234 9.85 -6.75 21.86
CA ARG A 234 10.85 -7.07 22.90
C ARG A 234 10.25 -7.87 24.04
N GLU A 235 9.06 -7.50 24.50
CA GLU A 235 8.39 -8.21 25.58
C GLU A 235 8.01 -9.63 25.17
N ALA A 236 7.59 -9.84 23.93
CA ALA A 236 7.31 -11.18 23.40
C ALA A 236 8.58 -12.04 23.33
N LEU A 237 9.67 -11.49 22.80
CA LEU A 237 10.97 -12.15 22.78
C LEU A 237 11.45 -12.53 24.18
N ARG A 238 11.14 -11.69 25.18
CA ARG A 238 11.52 -11.91 26.57
C ARG A 238 10.67 -13.01 27.20
N ILE A 239 9.35 -12.86 27.18
CA ILE A 239 8.43 -13.73 27.92
C ILE A 239 8.35 -15.12 27.31
N HIS A 240 8.37 -15.26 25.99
CA HIS A 240 8.24 -16.58 25.34
C HIS A 240 9.33 -16.77 24.28
N PRO A 241 10.59 -17.01 24.70
CA PRO A 241 11.66 -17.29 23.76
C PRO A 241 11.38 -18.61 23.02
N PRO A 242 11.64 -18.71 21.71
CA PRO A 242 11.38 -19.93 20.95
C PRO A 242 12.16 -21.15 21.45
N PHE A 243 13.31 -20.92 22.09
CA PHE A 243 14.16 -21.95 22.67
C PHE A 243 14.24 -21.79 24.19
N CYS A 244 14.01 -22.88 24.92
CA CYS A 244 14.00 -22.87 26.38
C CYS A 244 15.14 -23.68 27.01
N LEU A 245 15.76 -24.59 26.26
CA LEU A 245 16.88 -25.39 26.75
C LEU A 245 18.13 -24.53 26.99
N PRO A 246 19.02 -24.94 27.90
CA PRO A 246 20.27 -24.24 28.16
C PRO A 246 21.15 -24.10 26.91
N PHE A 247 21.65 -22.90 26.67
CA PHE A 247 22.67 -22.67 25.65
C PHE A 247 24.05 -23.05 26.19
N GLU A 248 24.43 -24.30 25.92
CA GLU A 248 25.62 -24.94 26.48
C GLU A 248 26.95 -24.43 25.91
N ARG A 249 27.97 -24.43 26.76
CA ARG A 249 29.38 -24.16 26.47
C ARG A 249 30.23 -25.15 27.24
N VAL A 250 31.34 -25.57 26.63
CA VAL A 250 32.33 -26.44 27.28
C VAL A 250 33.39 -25.56 27.93
N VAL A 251 33.65 -25.78 29.22
CA VAL A 251 34.71 -25.10 29.96
C VAL A 251 36.08 -25.44 29.36
N PRO A 252 36.94 -24.43 29.09
CA PRO A 252 38.23 -24.63 28.43
C PRO A 252 39.19 -25.50 29.26
N ALA A 253 40.27 -25.96 28.62
CA ALA A 253 41.29 -26.82 29.21
C ALA A 253 41.95 -26.23 30.49
N SER A 254 41.93 -24.90 30.64
CA SER A 254 42.43 -24.20 31.82
C SER A 254 41.49 -24.20 33.03
N GLY A 255 40.24 -24.66 32.87
CA GLY A 255 39.16 -24.34 33.80
C GLY A 255 38.73 -22.87 33.71
N ILE A 256 37.70 -22.49 34.45
CA ILE A 256 37.21 -21.11 34.55
C ILE A 256 36.48 -20.85 35.87
N THR A 257 36.65 -19.67 36.46
CA THR A 257 35.84 -19.22 37.60
C THR A 257 34.71 -18.30 37.12
N ILE A 258 33.46 -18.69 37.36
CA ILE A 258 32.26 -17.92 37.01
C ILE A 258 31.51 -17.60 38.30
N CYS A 259 31.22 -16.31 38.55
CA CYS A 259 30.53 -15.85 39.77
C CYS A 259 31.16 -16.39 41.07
N GLY A 260 32.50 -16.43 41.14
CA GLY A 260 33.24 -16.92 42.31
C GLY A 260 33.34 -18.45 42.43
N THR A 261 32.73 -19.22 41.54
CA THR A 261 32.80 -20.70 41.54
C THR A 261 33.72 -21.20 40.43
N PHE A 262 34.71 -22.03 40.77
CA PHE A 262 35.60 -22.66 39.79
C PHE A 262 34.96 -23.89 39.15
N PHE A 263 34.99 -23.95 37.82
CA PHE A 263 34.53 -25.07 37.02
C PHE A 263 35.74 -25.76 36.34
N PRO A 264 35.87 -27.10 36.48
CA PRO A 264 36.98 -27.82 35.89
C PRO A 264 36.84 -27.96 34.35
N PRO A 265 37.95 -28.22 33.64
CA PRO A 265 37.96 -28.46 32.20
C PRO A 265 36.92 -29.49 31.74
N GLY A 266 36.29 -29.24 30.61
CA GLY A 266 35.31 -30.17 30.02
C GLY A 266 33.92 -30.12 30.66
N THR A 267 33.73 -29.38 31.75
CA THR A 267 32.39 -29.15 32.32
C THR A 267 31.50 -28.45 31.31
N VAL A 268 30.26 -28.92 31.13
CA VAL A 268 29.26 -28.25 30.31
C VAL A 268 28.47 -27.28 31.20
N VAL A 269 28.50 -25.99 30.85
CA VAL A 269 27.74 -24.93 31.52
C VAL A 269 26.81 -24.27 30.52
N GLY A 270 25.62 -23.82 30.94
CA GLY A 270 24.65 -23.20 30.03
C GLY A 270 23.67 -22.30 30.74
N MET A 271 22.99 -21.47 29.96
CA MET A 271 21.97 -20.54 30.43
C MET A 271 20.68 -20.80 29.67
N SER A 272 19.57 -20.97 30.38
CA SER A 272 18.24 -21.10 29.76
C SER A 272 17.67 -19.71 29.44
N PRO A 273 17.30 -19.41 28.18
CA PRO A 273 16.66 -18.15 27.85
C PRO A 273 15.36 -17.94 28.63
N TYR A 274 14.58 -19.01 28.84
CA TYR A 274 13.32 -18.94 29.59
C TYR A 274 13.53 -18.41 31.02
N VAL A 275 14.58 -18.90 31.70
CA VAL A 275 14.91 -18.49 33.08
C VAL A 275 15.57 -17.11 33.12
N VAL A 276 16.56 -16.86 32.25
CA VAL A 276 17.32 -15.60 32.24
C VAL A 276 16.41 -14.42 31.92
N ASN A 277 15.52 -14.58 30.95
CA ASN A 277 14.58 -13.54 30.54
C ASN A 277 13.51 -13.22 31.60
N ARG A 278 13.45 -13.99 32.71
CA ARG A 278 12.56 -13.80 33.87
C ARG A 278 13.31 -13.40 35.13
N HIS A 279 14.61 -13.08 35.02
CA HIS A 279 15.39 -12.69 36.19
C HIS A 279 14.87 -11.39 36.80
N LYS A 280 14.28 -11.48 38.00
CA LYS A 280 13.63 -10.35 38.70
C LYS A 280 14.54 -9.15 38.93
N GLY A 281 15.82 -9.37 39.24
CA GLY A 281 16.78 -8.26 39.42
C GLY A 281 17.14 -7.52 38.13
N ILE A 282 16.72 -8.03 36.96
CA ILE A 282 16.85 -7.33 35.67
C ILE A 282 15.50 -6.78 35.22
N TYR A 283 14.45 -7.58 35.28
CA TYR A 283 13.16 -7.24 34.66
C TYR A 283 12.10 -6.73 35.64
N GLY A 284 12.36 -6.72 36.95
CA GLY A 284 11.40 -6.34 38.00
C GLY A 284 10.72 -7.54 38.66
N GLU A 285 9.99 -7.30 39.75
CA GLU A 285 9.27 -8.37 40.47
C GLU A 285 8.15 -9.01 39.64
N ASP A 286 7.64 -8.27 38.66
CA ASP A 286 6.61 -8.66 37.71
C ASP A 286 7.18 -9.34 36.44
N ALA A 287 8.41 -9.86 36.50
CA ALA A 287 9.11 -10.46 35.36
C ALA A 287 8.35 -11.61 34.68
N ASP A 288 7.40 -12.26 35.35
CA ASP A 288 6.57 -13.31 34.76
C ASP A 288 5.36 -12.80 33.98
N LEU A 289 5.05 -11.49 34.07
CA LEU A 289 3.88 -10.88 33.45
C LEU A 289 4.20 -10.24 32.09
N TRP A 290 3.22 -10.27 31.18
CA TRP A 290 3.24 -9.48 29.95
C TRP A 290 3.06 -8.01 30.27
N ARG A 291 4.10 -7.19 30.05
CA ARG A 291 4.04 -5.75 30.25
C ARG A 291 5.00 -4.99 29.33
N PRO A 292 4.61 -4.67 28.09
CA PRO A 292 5.43 -3.90 27.15
C PRO A 292 5.91 -2.56 27.73
N GLU A 293 5.11 -1.92 28.59
CA GLU A 293 5.40 -0.61 29.19
C GLU A 293 6.75 -0.57 29.93
N ARG A 294 7.28 -1.71 30.40
CA ARG A 294 8.59 -1.79 31.06
C ARG A 294 9.74 -1.28 30.18
N TRP A 295 9.59 -1.37 28.86
CA TRP A 295 10.59 -0.91 27.89
C TRP A 295 10.52 0.59 27.62
N LEU A 296 9.44 1.25 28.07
CA LEU A 296 9.17 2.67 27.86
C LEU A 296 9.35 3.49 29.14
N GLU A 297 9.01 2.92 30.30
CA GLU A 297 9.08 3.61 31.59
C GLU A 297 10.46 3.55 32.26
N CYS A 298 11.40 2.79 31.70
CA CYS A 298 12.75 2.65 32.25
C CYS A 298 13.70 3.74 31.74
N ASP A 299 14.71 4.10 32.54
CA ASP A 299 15.79 4.95 32.08
C ASP A 299 16.66 4.23 31.02
N GLN A 300 17.44 5.01 30.26
CA GLN A 300 18.28 4.49 29.17
C GLN A 300 19.28 3.41 29.63
N GLY A 301 19.84 3.53 30.84
CA GLY A 301 20.80 2.57 31.38
C GLY A 301 20.14 1.25 31.72
N GLN A 302 18.98 1.30 32.38
CA GLN A 302 18.17 0.12 32.68
C GLN A 302 17.65 -0.55 31.40
N ARG A 303 17.20 0.23 30.41
CA ARG A 303 16.83 -0.28 29.09
C ARG A 303 17.96 -1.07 28.46
N GLN A 304 19.15 -0.48 28.37
CA GLN A 304 20.32 -1.14 27.78
C GLN A 304 20.71 -2.41 28.54
N LYS A 305 20.58 -2.41 29.88
CA LYS A 305 20.81 -3.60 30.70
C LYS A 305 19.83 -4.72 30.39
N MET A 306 18.53 -4.42 30.27
CA MET A 306 17.50 -5.40 29.89
C MET A 306 17.71 -5.94 28.48
N GLU A 307 18.05 -5.08 27.52
CA GLU A 307 18.35 -5.46 26.14
C GLU A 307 19.57 -6.37 26.03
N ASN A 308 20.64 -6.08 26.78
CA ASN A 308 21.84 -6.91 26.81
C ASN A 308 21.65 -8.25 27.54
N SER A 309 20.62 -8.34 28.38
CA SER A 309 20.32 -9.55 29.17
C SER A 309 19.39 -10.53 28.44
N ILE A 310 18.70 -10.09 27.37
CA ILE A 310 17.79 -10.96 26.63
C ILE A 310 18.57 -12.05 25.89
N LEU A 311 18.29 -13.31 26.20
CA LEU A 311 19.06 -14.44 25.67
C LEU A 311 18.36 -15.14 24.49
N THR A 312 17.24 -14.62 24.00
CA THR A 312 16.41 -15.25 22.96
C THR A 312 17.16 -15.52 21.66
N PHE A 313 18.10 -14.65 21.29
CA PHE A 313 18.97 -14.82 20.13
C PHE A 313 20.37 -15.36 20.48
N GLY A 314 20.60 -15.78 21.73
CA GLY A 314 21.92 -16.10 22.25
C GLY A 314 22.82 -14.86 22.41
N SER A 315 24.12 -15.09 22.63
CA SER A 315 25.09 -14.02 22.85
C SER A 315 26.51 -14.41 22.41
N GLY A 316 27.36 -13.39 22.22
CA GLY A 316 28.75 -13.52 21.82
C GLY A 316 28.95 -14.09 20.41
N ARG A 317 30.03 -14.86 20.21
CA ARG A 317 30.42 -15.42 18.90
C ARG A 317 29.44 -16.44 18.30
N ARG A 318 28.43 -16.86 19.07
CA ARG A 318 27.38 -17.82 18.66
C ARG A 318 25.98 -17.21 18.72
N THR A 319 25.89 -15.88 18.62
CA THR A 319 24.61 -15.20 18.47
C THR A 319 23.90 -15.63 17.18
N CYS A 320 22.57 -15.59 17.17
CA CYS A 320 21.76 -15.99 16.03
C CYS A 320 22.04 -15.11 14.80
N LEU A 321 22.44 -15.74 13.71
CA LEU A 321 22.70 -15.05 12.43
C LEU A 321 21.42 -14.48 11.80
N GLY A 322 20.27 -15.13 12.04
CA GLY A 322 18.96 -14.73 11.52
C GLY A 322 18.26 -13.62 12.30
N LYS A 323 18.85 -13.10 13.39
CA LYS A 323 18.21 -12.13 14.30
C LYS A 323 17.53 -10.97 13.54
N ASN A 324 18.26 -10.33 12.63
CA ASN A 324 17.75 -9.15 11.95
C ASN A 324 16.65 -9.49 10.92
N ILE A 325 16.68 -10.68 10.32
CA ILE A 325 15.65 -11.14 9.38
C ILE A 325 14.35 -11.40 10.15
N ALA A 326 14.43 -12.15 11.25
CA ALA A 326 13.28 -12.42 12.11
C ALA A 326 12.63 -11.12 12.64
N ILE A 327 13.44 -10.15 13.10
CA ILE A 327 12.92 -8.85 13.55
C ILE A 327 12.25 -8.09 12.40
N LEU A 328 12.79 -8.10 11.19
CA LEU A 328 12.15 -7.47 10.04
C LEU A 328 10.78 -8.09 9.76
N GLU A 329 10.69 -9.41 9.71
CA GLU A 329 9.43 -10.11 9.46
C GLU A 329 8.37 -9.77 10.51
N ILE A 330 8.73 -9.84 11.80
CA ILE A 330 7.81 -9.56 12.91
C ILE A 330 7.36 -8.09 12.89
N MET A 331 8.31 -7.16 12.76
CA MET A 331 8.03 -5.72 12.80
C MET A 331 7.19 -5.25 11.62
N LYS A 332 7.19 -5.96 10.49
CA LYS A 332 6.31 -5.65 9.36
C LYS A 332 4.93 -6.31 9.49
N LEU A 333 4.90 -7.60 9.85
CA LEU A 333 3.66 -8.37 9.91
C LEU A 333 2.69 -7.85 10.97
N VAL A 334 3.18 -7.53 12.16
CA VAL A 334 2.33 -7.12 13.30
C VAL A 334 1.53 -5.84 13.01
N PRO A 335 2.15 -4.72 12.58
CA PRO A 335 1.40 -3.52 12.24
C PRO A 335 0.54 -3.71 10.99
N ALA A 336 1.01 -4.47 9.98
CA ALA A 336 0.20 -4.76 8.80
C ALA A 336 -1.13 -5.44 9.18
N LEU A 337 -1.11 -6.49 10.01
CA LEU A 337 -2.33 -7.16 10.47
C LEU A 337 -3.20 -6.22 11.33
N THR A 338 -2.58 -5.44 12.22
CA THR A 338 -3.30 -4.56 13.16
C THR A 338 -4.00 -3.39 12.47
N ILE A 339 -3.39 -2.86 11.41
CA ILE A 339 -3.96 -1.76 10.61
C ILE A 339 -5.15 -2.25 9.77
N ASN A 340 -5.01 -3.40 9.13
CA ASN A 340 -5.95 -3.85 8.10
C ASN A 340 -7.08 -4.73 8.64
N TYR A 341 -6.93 -5.32 9.83
CA TYR A 341 -7.92 -6.26 10.38
C TYR A 341 -8.35 -5.93 11.81
N GLU A 342 -9.63 -6.14 12.06
CA GLU A 342 -10.16 -6.33 13.40
C GLU A 342 -10.11 -7.83 13.71
N MET A 343 -9.35 -8.19 14.74
CA MET A 343 -9.17 -9.57 15.17
C MET A 343 -9.74 -9.75 16.57
N GLN A 344 -10.57 -10.77 16.75
CA GLN A 344 -11.16 -11.13 18.03
C GLN A 344 -10.79 -12.56 18.40
N LEU A 345 -10.18 -12.73 19.57
CA LEU A 345 -9.88 -14.03 20.13
C LEU A 345 -11.18 -14.77 20.47
N VAL A 346 -11.30 -16.03 20.04
CA VAL A 346 -12.50 -16.86 20.28
C VAL A 346 -12.54 -17.30 21.74
N ASP A 347 -11.46 -17.91 22.22
CA ASP A 347 -11.35 -18.40 23.59
C ASP A 347 -9.86 -18.44 24.02
N PRO A 348 -9.44 -17.58 24.96
CA PRO A 348 -8.08 -17.59 25.49
C PRO A 348 -7.67 -18.94 26.12
N ALA A 349 -8.62 -19.72 26.65
CA ALA A 349 -8.33 -20.99 27.32
C ALA A 349 -7.86 -22.10 26.36
N ARG A 350 -8.07 -21.94 25.05
CA ARG A 350 -7.58 -22.87 24.02
C ARG A 350 -6.08 -22.72 23.77
N TYR A 351 -5.48 -21.60 24.19
CA TYR A 351 -4.08 -21.34 23.99
C TYR A 351 -3.21 -22.23 24.88
N GLN A 352 -2.39 -23.06 24.26
CA GLN A 352 -1.56 -24.05 24.96
C GLN A 352 -0.12 -23.98 24.49
N THR A 353 0.78 -24.47 25.33
CA THR A 353 2.22 -24.48 25.07
C THR A 353 2.83 -25.82 25.42
N GLU A 354 3.78 -26.31 24.63
CA GLU A 354 4.55 -27.53 24.90
C GLU A 354 6.02 -27.31 24.55
N ASN A 355 6.89 -27.69 25.47
CA ASN A 355 8.33 -27.49 25.35
C ASN A 355 9.07 -28.81 25.16
N TYR A 356 9.87 -28.89 24.10
CA TYR A 356 10.94 -29.87 23.95
C TYR A 356 12.25 -29.12 23.69
N TRP A 357 12.58 -28.93 22.40
CA TRP A 357 13.64 -28.01 21.96
C TRP A 357 13.07 -26.63 21.68
N PHE A 358 12.01 -26.60 20.87
CA PHE A 358 11.17 -25.42 20.69
C PHE A 358 10.10 -25.36 21.77
N PHE A 359 9.76 -24.14 22.16
CA PHE A 359 8.63 -23.85 23.01
C PHE A 359 7.39 -23.54 22.16
N ARG A 360 6.80 -24.60 21.60
CA ARG A 360 5.70 -24.51 20.65
C ARG A 360 4.41 -24.06 21.35
N GLN A 361 3.59 -23.33 20.61
CA GLN A 361 2.28 -22.83 21.04
C GLN A 361 1.20 -23.35 20.07
N TRP A 362 -0.08 -23.39 20.47
CA TRP A 362 -1.25 -23.64 19.58
C TRP A 362 -2.54 -23.09 20.18
N GLY A 363 -3.59 -23.03 19.36
CA GLY A 363 -4.92 -22.57 19.80
C GLY A 363 -5.06 -21.05 19.84
N LEU A 364 -4.41 -20.33 18.90
CA LEU A 364 -4.68 -18.90 18.67
C LEU A 364 -5.89 -18.77 17.72
N ASP A 365 -7.05 -19.27 18.18
CA ASP A 365 -8.27 -19.25 17.38
C ASP A 365 -8.89 -17.85 17.40
N ILE A 366 -9.08 -17.25 16.22
CA ILE A 366 -9.69 -15.92 16.09
C ILE A 366 -10.83 -15.91 15.08
N LYS A 367 -11.68 -14.88 15.18
CA LYS A 367 -12.48 -14.37 14.09
C LYS A 367 -11.91 -13.04 13.62
N MET A 368 -12.02 -12.76 12.32
CA MET A 368 -11.48 -11.53 11.76
C MET A 368 -12.45 -10.82 10.83
N LYS A 369 -12.38 -9.50 10.81
CA LYS A 369 -13.03 -8.63 9.84
C LYS A 369 -12.00 -7.71 9.23
N LYS A 370 -12.17 -7.34 7.96
CA LYS A 370 -11.38 -6.27 7.37
C LYS A 370 -11.80 -4.97 8.04
N LYS A 371 -10.82 -4.18 8.50
CA LYS A 371 -11.10 -2.90 9.11
C LYS A 371 -11.60 -1.98 8.00
N GLU A 372 -12.86 -1.57 8.07
CA GLU A 372 -13.36 -0.53 7.18
C GLU A 372 -12.57 0.73 7.49
N THR A 373 -11.93 1.33 6.48
CA THR A 373 -11.48 2.71 6.63
C THR A 373 -12.77 3.53 6.65
N PRO A 374 -13.16 4.14 7.79
CA PRO A 374 -14.35 4.97 7.80
C PRO A 374 -14.14 6.04 6.73
N LEU A 375 -15.19 6.34 5.95
CA LEU A 375 -15.19 7.48 5.07
C LEU A 375 -14.71 8.70 5.86
N PRO A 376 -13.69 9.44 5.40
CA PRO A 376 -13.33 10.70 6.03
C PRO A 376 -14.59 11.55 6.13
N ALA A 377 -14.90 12.04 7.33
CA ALA A 377 -16.04 12.92 7.49
C ALA A 377 -15.83 14.14 6.58
N LEU A 378 -16.71 14.31 5.58
CA LEU A 378 -16.56 15.40 4.61
C LEU A 378 -16.74 16.77 5.25
N ASN A 379 -17.46 16.85 6.39
CA ASN A 379 -17.61 18.06 7.20
C ASN A 379 -17.94 19.32 6.37
N ILE A 380 -18.67 19.15 5.27
CA ILE A 380 -19.03 20.28 4.41
C ILE A 380 -19.97 21.18 5.23
N PRO A 381 -19.69 22.49 5.37
CA PRO A 381 -20.56 23.39 6.10
C PRO A 381 -21.99 23.30 5.59
N ALA A 382 -22.95 23.23 6.52
CA ALA A 382 -24.36 23.26 6.15
C ALA A 382 -24.68 24.59 5.45
N SER A 383 -25.42 24.51 4.35
CA SER A 383 -25.92 25.67 3.63
C SER A 383 -27.29 25.36 3.04
N THR A 384 -28.12 26.38 2.89
CA THR A 384 -29.40 26.30 2.15
C THR A 384 -29.26 26.75 0.70
N SER A 385 -28.08 27.22 0.30
CA SER A 385 -27.82 27.76 -1.04
C SER A 385 -27.30 26.67 -1.98
N THR A 386 -27.78 26.68 -3.22
CA THR A 386 -27.35 25.78 -4.30
C THR A 386 -27.01 26.58 -5.55
N VAL A 387 -26.18 26.01 -6.43
CA VAL A 387 -25.94 26.53 -7.77
C VAL A 387 -26.51 25.61 -8.84
N ASP A 388 -26.92 26.17 -9.98
CA ASP A 388 -27.21 25.37 -11.16
C ASP A 388 -25.89 25.04 -11.87
N VAL A 389 -25.64 23.76 -12.16
CA VAL A 389 -24.46 23.28 -12.89
C VAL A 389 -24.87 22.73 -14.25
N ARG A 390 -24.20 23.18 -15.31
CA ARG A 390 -24.36 22.70 -16.69
C ARG A 390 -23.00 22.28 -17.24
N VAL A 391 -22.92 21.08 -17.80
CA VAL A 391 -21.71 20.56 -18.45
C VAL A 391 -21.75 20.98 -19.91
N ILE A 392 -20.77 21.75 -20.37
CA ILE A 392 -20.65 22.19 -21.76
C ILE A 392 -19.68 21.25 -22.47
N ASP A 393 -20.19 20.51 -23.45
CA ASP A 393 -19.38 19.78 -24.42
C ASP A 393 -19.32 20.59 -25.72
N PRO A 394 -18.19 21.26 -26.02
CA PRO A 394 -18.04 22.00 -27.28
C PRO A 394 -17.88 21.06 -28.49
N GLY A 395 -17.77 19.74 -28.29
CA GLY A 395 -17.43 18.78 -29.34
C GLY A 395 -15.94 18.68 -29.64
N THR A 396 -15.08 19.37 -28.87
CA THR A 396 -13.63 19.22 -28.95
C THR A 396 -13.21 17.85 -28.44
N THR A 397 -12.36 17.15 -29.18
CA THR A 397 -11.74 15.89 -28.74
C THR A 397 -10.23 15.85 -28.98
N LEU A 398 -9.51 15.27 -28.03
CA LEU A 398 -8.05 15.15 -27.99
C LEU A 398 -7.65 13.68 -27.96
N ASP A 399 -6.78 13.26 -28.88
CA ASP A 399 -6.16 11.94 -28.83
C ASP A 399 -5.01 11.97 -27.80
N LEU A 400 -5.25 11.42 -26.60
CA LEU A 400 -4.27 11.33 -25.53
C LEU A 400 -3.49 10.01 -25.61
N ASN A 401 -2.19 10.07 -25.29
CA ASN A 401 -1.34 8.89 -25.10
C ASN A 401 -1.40 8.44 -23.62
N PRO A 402 -2.06 7.31 -23.30
CA PRO A 402 -2.23 6.78 -21.94
C PRO A 402 -0.97 6.72 -21.09
N SER A 403 0.17 6.36 -21.68
CA SER A 403 1.45 6.20 -20.96
C SER A 403 1.97 7.50 -20.33
N LEU A 404 1.51 8.66 -20.81
CA LEU A 404 1.88 9.95 -20.25
C LEU A 404 1.06 10.32 -19.01
N PHE A 405 -0.11 9.70 -18.83
CA PHE A 405 -1.11 10.13 -17.85
C PHE A 405 -1.34 9.08 -16.76
N TRP A 406 -1.18 7.79 -17.05
CA TRP A 406 -1.35 6.73 -16.06
C TRP A 406 -0.47 5.50 -16.26
N GLU A 407 -0.32 4.73 -15.18
CA GLU A 407 0.44 3.48 -15.11
C GLU A 407 -0.38 2.36 -14.45
N PRO A 408 -0.19 1.08 -14.84
CA PRO A 408 0.67 0.63 -15.94
C PRO A 408 0.05 0.92 -17.32
N PRO A 409 0.88 1.01 -18.38
CA PRO A 409 0.35 0.97 -19.75
C PRO A 409 -0.32 -0.39 -20.01
N MET A 410 -1.29 -0.40 -20.92
CA MET A 410 -1.96 -1.62 -21.35
C MET A 410 -1.93 -1.75 -22.86
N GLU A 411 -1.56 -2.94 -23.33
CA GLU A 411 -1.63 -3.27 -24.76
C GLU A 411 -3.10 -3.26 -25.19
N GLY A 412 -3.41 -2.55 -26.28
CA GLY A 412 -4.79 -2.36 -26.76
C GLY A 412 -5.48 -1.07 -26.26
N LEU A 413 -4.85 -0.34 -25.32
CA LEU A 413 -5.25 1.01 -24.91
C LEU A 413 -4.11 1.99 -25.20
N ASP A 414 -3.76 2.12 -26.48
CA ASP A 414 -2.62 2.93 -26.94
C ASP A 414 -2.97 4.41 -27.16
N VAL A 415 -4.25 4.72 -27.39
CA VAL A 415 -4.79 6.07 -27.59
C VAL A 415 -6.17 6.15 -26.96
N VAL A 416 -6.43 7.20 -26.17
CA VAL A 416 -7.75 7.50 -25.62
C VAL A 416 -8.25 8.82 -26.19
N LYS A 417 -9.46 8.80 -26.76
CA LYS A 417 -10.15 10.01 -27.21
C LYS A 417 -10.80 10.70 -26.02
N ALA A 418 -10.20 11.79 -25.57
CA ALA A 418 -10.70 12.60 -24.48
C ALA A 418 -11.56 13.75 -25.01
N PRO A 419 -12.80 13.95 -24.53
CA PRO A 419 -13.51 15.21 -24.71
C PRO A 419 -12.82 16.33 -23.91
N ASP A 420 -13.31 17.55 -24.07
CA ASP A 420 -12.82 18.70 -23.33
C ASP A 420 -13.98 19.52 -22.75
N TYR A 421 -14.46 19.08 -21.58
CA TYR A 421 -15.64 19.68 -20.94
C TYR A 421 -15.32 20.95 -20.17
N SER A 422 -16.19 21.94 -20.31
CA SER A 422 -16.24 23.12 -19.45
C SER A 422 -17.53 23.13 -18.64
N PHE A 423 -17.61 23.92 -17.57
CA PHE A 423 -18.79 23.97 -16.71
C PHE A 423 -19.32 25.38 -16.55
N LEU A 424 -20.62 25.57 -16.74
CA LEU A 424 -21.32 26.80 -16.39
C LEU A 424 -21.98 26.64 -15.02
N ILE A 425 -21.59 27.50 -14.08
CA ILE A 425 -22.10 27.54 -12.71
C ILE A 425 -22.89 28.83 -12.50
N SER A 426 -24.18 28.70 -12.19
CA SER A 426 -25.09 29.82 -11.99
C SER A 426 -25.58 29.89 -10.55
N ASN A 427 -25.28 30.99 -9.86
CA ASN A 427 -25.83 31.34 -8.55
C ASN A 427 -26.78 32.54 -8.69
N GLY A 428 -28.05 32.26 -8.98
CA GLY A 428 -29.02 33.28 -9.38
C GLY A 428 -28.59 33.94 -10.69
N ASN A 429 -28.34 35.25 -10.64
CA ASN A 429 -27.89 36.05 -11.80
C ASN A 429 -26.36 36.17 -11.90
N ARG A 430 -25.60 35.43 -11.08
CA ARG A 430 -24.14 35.40 -11.11
C ARG A 430 -23.69 34.14 -11.84
N HIS A 431 -23.00 34.30 -12.96
CA HIS A 431 -22.59 33.20 -13.83
C HIS A 431 -21.07 33.13 -13.95
N VAL A 432 -20.49 31.97 -13.64
CA VAL A 432 -19.06 31.72 -13.81
C VAL A 432 -18.83 30.48 -14.67
N LEU A 433 -17.71 30.48 -15.39
CA LEU A 433 -17.22 29.32 -16.12
C LEU A 433 -16.09 28.67 -15.34
N PHE A 434 -16.11 27.36 -15.19
CA PHE A 434 -14.98 26.56 -14.73
C PHE A 434 -14.39 25.86 -15.95
N ASP A 435 -13.18 26.28 -16.30
CA ASP A 435 -12.47 26.05 -17.56
C ASP A 435 -13.20 26.56 -18.81
N LEU A 436 -12.43 26.67 -19.90
CA LEU A 436 -12.90 27.04 -21.24
C LEU A 436 -12.55 26.00 -22.31
N GLY A 437 -11.92 24.89 -21.91
CA GLY A 437 -11.36 23.91 -22.83
C GLY A 437 -10.27 24.49 -23.73
N MET A 438 -10.09 23.89 -24.89
CA MET A 438 -9.16 24.31 -25.92
C MET A 438 -9.77 25.40 -26.82
N ARG A 439 -8.99 26.45 -27.11
CA ARG A 439 -9.41 27.53 -28.02
C ARG A 439 -9.54 27.02 -29.47
N ASN A 440 -10.54 27.50 -30.20
CA ASN A 440 -10.81 27.05 -31.56
C ASN A 440 -9.72 27.40 -32.58
N ASP A 441 -8.95 28.45 -32.30
CA ASP A 441 -7.79 28.91 -33.07
C ASP A 441 -6.48 28.52 -32.36
N TRP A 442 -6.40 27.30 -31.83
CA TRP A 442 -5.26 26.78 -31.07
C TRP A 442 -3.91 26.89 -31.79
N GLU A 443 -3.88 27.06 -33.11
CA GLU A 443 -2.67 27.35 -33.86
C GLU A 443 -2.02 28.70 -33.48
N ASN A 444 -2.76 29.59 -32.82
CA ASN A 444 -2.28 30.86 -32.27
C ASN A 444 -1.71 30.75 -30.85
N LEU A 445 -1.73 29.55 -30.24
CA LEU A 445 -1.09 29.33 -28.95
C LEU A 445 0.43 29.63 -29.01
N PRO A 446 1.07 29.87 -27.85
CA PRO A 446 2.50 30.14 -27.80
C PRO A 446 3.31 29.06 -28.53
N PRO A 447 4.41 29.41 -29.23
CA PRO A 447 5.14 28.46 -30.08
C PRO A 447 5.57 27.17 -29.38
N LYS A 448 5.90 27.25 -28.09
CA LYS A 448 6.28 26.09 -27.26
C LYS A 448 5.09 25.14 -27.06
N THR A 449 3.94 25.68 -26.67
CA THR A 449 2.68 24.94 -26.48
C THR A 449 2.22 24.34 -27.80
N LEU A 450 2.23 25.13 -28.88
CA LEU A 450 1.88 24.67 -30.22
C LEU A 450 2.77 23.50 -30.69
N SER A 451 4.08 23.57 -30.44
CA SER A 451 4.99 22.48 -30.78
C SER A 451 4.73 21.22 -29.96
N LEU A 452 4.33 21.35 -28.69
CA LEU A 452 3.97 20.21 -27.86
C LEU A 452 2.74 19.50 -28.43
N ILE A 453 1.66 20.25 -28.69
CA ILE A 453 0.40 19.72 -29.22
C ILE A 453 0.66 18.96 -30.53
N LYS A 454 1.33 19.60 -31.50
CA LYS A 454 1.64 18.98 -32.81
C LYS A 454 2.45 17.68 -32.72
N ASN A 455 3.20 17.49 -31.65
CA ASN A 455 4.05 16.32 -31.46
C ASN A 455 3.37 15.21 -30.64
N THR A 456 2.30 15.51 -29.91
CA THR A 456 1.76 14.60 -28.88
C THR A 456 0.27 14.30 -29.01
N THR A 457 -0.50 15.17 -29.67
CA THR A 457 -1.97 15.13 -29.62
C THR A 457 -2.56 15.41 -31.00
N ASN A 458 -3.51 14.59 -31.43
CA ASN A 458 -4.40 14.97 -32.53
C ASN A 458 -5.60 15.72 -31.94
N VAL A 459 -5.96 16.83 -32.58
CA VAL A 459 -7.02 17.73 -32.12
C VAL A 459 -8.15 17.72 -33.14
N ASP A 460 -9.35 17.38 -32.68
CA ASP A 460 -10.60 17.66 -33.40
C ASP A 460 -11.30 18.80 -32.65
N ILE A 461 -11.32 19.99 -33.24
CA ILE A 461 -11.59 21.23 -32.51
C ILE A 461 -13.06 21.67 -32.65
N GLY A 462 -13.70 21.96 -31.51
CA GLY A 462 -15.03 22.56 -31.43
C GLY A 462 -15.03 24.09 -31.41
N PRO A 463 -16.21 24.74 -31.40
CA PRO A 463 -16.35 26.17 -31.12
C PRO A 463 -15.79 26.58 -29.74
N ASN A 464 -15.45 27.86 -29.59
CA ASN A 464 -15.14 28.40 -28.27
C ASN A 464 -16.38 28.36 -27.37
N ILE A 465 -16.19 28.28 -26.05
CA ILE A 465 -17.30 28.30 -25.10
C ILE A 465 -18.14 29.58 -25.22
N ALA A 466 -17.52 30.73 -25.51
CA ALA A 466 -18.26 31.97 -25.79
C ALA A 466 -19.22 31.82 -26.99
N ASP A 467 -18.79 31.16 -28.07
CA ASP A 467 -19.63 30.91 -29.24
C ASP A 467 -20.79 29.97 -28.90
N VAL A 468 -20.56 28.95 -28.06
CA VAL A 468 -21.61 28.03 -27.58
C VAL A 468 -22.68 28.79 -26.78
N LEU A 469 -22.27 29.74 -25.93
CA LEU A 469 -23.19 30.57 -25.15
C LEU A 469 -23.93 31.58 -26.02
N ASP A 470 -23.24 32.29 -26.91
CA ASP A 470 -23.81 33.35 -27.73
C ASP A 470 -24.71 32.84 -28.87
N SER A 471 -24.54 31.58 -29.27
CA SER A 471 -25.41 30.91 -30.25
C SER A 471 -26.57 30.13 -29.63
N ASP A 472 -26.73 30.16 -28.30
CA ASP A 472 -27.79 29.43 -27.61
C ASP A 472 -29.19 29.95 -27.98
N VAL A 473 -30.06 29.02 -28.38
CA VAL A 473 -31.47 29.27 -28.73
C VAL A 473 -32.44 28.53 -27.79
N SER A 474 -31.94 27.91 -26.73
CA SER A 474 -32.74 27.16 -25.75
C SER A 474 -33.69 28.03 -24.93
N GLY A 475 -33.44 29.34 -24.89
CA GLY A 475 -34.16 30.30 -24.05
C GLY A 475 -33.56 30.49 -22.66
N LEU A 476 -32.37 29.93 -22.39
CA LEU A 476 -31.63 30.15 -21.14
C LEU A 476 -31.22 31.63 -20.98
N ASN A 477 -30.99 32.34 -22.08
CA ASN A 477 -30.63 33.77 -22.14
C ASN A 477 -29.39 34.14 -21.31
N ILE A 478 -28.42 33.23 -21.22
CA ILE A 478 -27.09 33.50 -20.64
C ILE A 478 -26.10 33.51 -21.81
N CYS A 479 -25.40 34.62 -22.03
CA CYS A 479 -24.43 34.75 -23.10
C CYS A 479 -23.05 35.15 -22.56
N SER A 480 -22.02 35.24 -23.42
CA SER A 480 -20.64 35.53 -23.02
C SER A 480 -20.51 36.80 -22.17
N LYS A 481 -21.33 37.82 -22.44
CA LYS A 481 -21.32 39.11 -21.71
C LYS A 481 -21.85 39.00 -20.27
N ASP A 482 -22.60 37.95 -19.95
CA ASP A 482 -23.22 37.75 -18.65
C ASP A 482 -22.29 36.97 -17.70
N ILE A 483 -21.14 36.49 -18.19
CA ILE A 483 -20.14 35.76 -17.42
C ILE A 483 -19.28 36.73 -16.61
N GLN A 484 -19.39 36.65 -15.28
CA GLN A 484 -18.65 37.53 -14.37
C GLN A 484 -17.17 37.10 -14.20
N ALA A 485 -16.91 35.80 -14.31
CA ALA A 485 -15.58 35.26 -14.14
C ALA A 485 -15.37 33.93 -14.88
N ILE A 486 -14.13 33.71 -15.29
CA ILE A 486 -13.61 32.45 -15.82
C ILE A 486 -12.62 31.93 -14.79
N ILE A 487 -12.80 30.68 -14.37
CA ILE A 487 -11.94 30.01 -13.40
C ILE A 487 -11.10 29.00 -14.18
N TRP A 488 -9.80 29.21 -14.25
CA TRP A 488 -8.89 28.19 -14.76
C TRP A 488 -8.59 27.19 -13.64
N SER A 489 -8.97 25.93 -13.86
CA SER A 489 -8.52 24.82 -13.03
C SER A 489 -6.99 24.78 -13.01
N HIS A 490 -6.37 25.04 -14.16
CA HIS A 490 -4.94 25.28 -14.31
C HIS A 490 -4.60 25.87 -15.69
N HIS A 491 -3.33 26.18 -15.92
CA HIS A 491 -2.84 26.95 -17.07
C HIS A 491 -2.38 26.08 -18.27
N HIS A 492 -3.02 24.92 -18.50
CA HIS A 492 -2.78 24.11 -19.69
C HIS A 492 -3.73 24.48 -20.84
N PHE A 493 -3.28 24.20 -22.06
CA PHE A 493 -3.90 24.70 -23.30
C PHE A 493 -5.32 24.18 -23.56
N ASP A 494 -5.63 23.04 -22.99
CA ASP A 494 -6.90 22.30 -23.00
C ASP A 494 -7.83 22.72 -21.85
N HIS A 495 -7.49 23.77 -21.09
CA HIS A 495 -8.38 24.31 -20.06
C HIS A 495 -8.53 25.84 -20.14
N THR A 496 -7.56 26.52 -20.76
CA THR A 496 -7.46 27.98 -20.75
C THR A 496 -8.40 28.68 -21.73
N GLY A 497 -8.73 28.04 -22.84
CA GLY A 497 -9.53 28.58 -23.94
C GLY A 497 -9.01 29.91 -24.49
N ASP A 498 -9.92 30.76 -24.96
CA ASP A 498 -9.63 32.14 -25.35
C ASP A 498 -10.44 33.13 -24.50
N PRO A 499 -9.88 33.63 -23.39
CA PRO A 499 -10.55 34.63 -22.56
C PRO A 499 -10.82 35.96 -23.26
N SER A 500 -10.21 36.25 -24.42
CA SER A 500 -10.46 37.48 -25.18
C SER A 500 -11.83 37.50 -25.88
N THR A 501 -12.49 36.34 -25.97
CA THR A 501 -13.88 36.22 -26.46
C THR A 501 -14.92 36.72 -25.46
N PHE A 502 -14.51 37.05 -24.23
CA PHE A 502 -15.34 37.61 -23.17
C PHE A 502 -15.01 39.10 -22.94
N PRO A 503 -15.95 39.90 -22.39
CA PRO A 503 -15.66 41.29 -22.05
C PRO A 503 -14.49 41.44 -21.07
N GLU A 504 -13.77 42.56 -21.13
CA GLU A 504 -12.68 42.88 -20.19
C GLU A 504 -13.14 42.94 -18.72
N SER A 505 -14.44 43.09 -18.46
CA SER A 505 -15.03 43.02 -17.13
C SER A 505 -15.10 41.60 -16.55
N THR A 506 -14.91 40.56 -17.36
CA THR A 506 -14.87 39.17 -16.90
C THR A 506 -13.54 38.91 -16.18
N THR A 507 -13.61 38.60 -14.89
CA THR A 507 -12.42 38.34 -14.06
C THR A 507 -11.83 36.97 -14.39
N LEU A 508 -10.50 36.87 -14.53
CA LEU A 508 -9.81 35.60 -14.62
C LEU A 508 -9.38 35.13 -13.22
N VAL A 509 -9.90 33.99 -12.77
CA VAL A 509 -9.63 33.43 -11.45
C VAL A 509 -8.68 32.24 -11.60
N VAL A 510 -7.59 32.23 -10.83
CA VAL A 510 -6.55 31.20 -10.89
C VAL A 510 -6.12 30.74 -9.50
N GLY A 511 -5.55 29.53 -9.41
CA GLY A 511 -5.02 29.00 -8.16
C GLY A 511 -3.69 29.63 -7.71
N PRO A 512 -3.25 29.32 -6.48
CA PRO A 512 -2.06 29.94 -5.89
C PRO A 512 -0.80 29.75 -6.73
N GLY A 513 -0.04 30.84 -6.93
CA GLY A 513 1.22 30.85 -7.66
C GLY A 513 1.10 30.84 -9.19
N VAL A 514 -0.11 30.76 -9.75
CA VAL A 514 -0.31 30.75 -11.21
C VAL A 514 0.12 32.08 -11.84
N LYS A 515 -0.12 33.22 -11.19
CA LYS A 515 0.28 34.52 -11.74
C LYS A 515 1.77 34.58 -12.07
N ASP A 516 2.59 34.14 -11.13
CA ASP A 516 4.04 34.13 -11.25
C ASP A 516 4.55 33.02 -12.19
N ALA A 517 3.83 31.90 -12.27
CA ALA A 517 4.19 30.77 -13.13
C ALA A 517 3.83 30.99 -14.61
N ALA A 518 2.70 31.65 -14.87
CA ALA A 518 2.12 31.77 -16.20
C ALA A 518 2.53 33.08 -16.91
N TRP A 519 2.59 34.21 -16.19
CA TRP A 519 2.85 35.52 -16.81
C TRP A 519 4.17 36.18 -16.36
N PRO A 520 4.80 37.00 -17.22
CA PRO A 520 4.36 37.42 -18.56
C PRO A 520 4.31 36.25 -19.56
N GLY A 521 3.27 36.26 -20.40
CA GLY A 521 2.99 35.25 -21.41
C GLY A 521 3.67 35.59 -22.74
N TYR A 522 3.35 34.85 -23.79
CA TYR A 522 3.81 35.18 -25.14
C TYR A 522 2.99 36.35 -25.72
N PRO A 523 3.59 37.32 -26.43
CA PRO A 523 4.97 37.36 -26.91
C PRO A 523 6.01 37.98 -25.96
N THR A 524 5.62 38.56 -24.81
CA THR A 524 6.58 39.19 -23.88
C THR A 524 7.62 38.20 -23.37
N ASN A 525 7.20 36.96 -23.08
CA ASN A 525 8.04 35.83 -22.75
C ASN A 525 8.03 34.82 -23.91
N THR A 526 9.16 34.71 -24.61
CA THR A 526 9.30 33.79 -25.76
C THR A 526 9.22 32.31 -25.40
N ASN A 527 9.40 31.97 -24.12
CA ASN A 527 9.26 30.62 -23.58
C ASN A 527 7.95 30.40 -22.81
N GLY A 528 7.06 31.41 -22.80
CA GLY A 528 5.76 31.34 -22.15
C GLY A 528 4.87 30.24 -22.72
N THR A 529 4.03 29.67 -21.87
CA THR A 529 3.07 28.60 -22.23
C THR A 529 1.64 29.12 -22.38
N VAL A 530 1.37 30.34 -21.90
CA VAL A 530 0.12 31.11 -22.08
C VAL A 530 0.40 32.40 -22.86
N LEU A 531 -0.64 33.13 -23.26
CA LEU A 531 -0.55 34.39 -24.01
C LEU A 531 -0.69 35.62 -23.07
N ASP A 532 -0.04 36.72 -23.43
CA ASP A 532 -0.28 38.02 -22.78
C ASP A 532 -1.72 38.52 -22.99
N SER A 533 -2.33 38.15 -24.13
CA SER A 533 -3.72 38.46 -24.45
C SER A 533 -4.71 37.76 -23.52
N ASP A 534 -4.30 36.70 -22.82
CA ASP A 534 -5.15 35.96 -21.88
C ASP A 534 -5.47 36.78 -20.62
N ILE A 535 -4.73 37.86 -20.35
CA ILE A 535 -4.97 38.78 -19.23
C ILE A 535 -5.10 40.24 -19.64
N ALA A 536 -5.07 40.53 -20.94
CA ALA A 536 -5.12 41.89 -21.44
C ALA A 536 -6.44 42.58 -21.01
N GLY A 537 -6.32 43.72 -20.32
CA GLY A 537 -7.45 44.56 -19.91
C GLY A 537 -8.31 44.02 -18.77
N ARG A 538 -8.04 42.82 -18.26
CA ARG A 538 -8.89 42.16 -17.24
C ARG A 538 -8.22 41.99 -15.89
N GLU A 539 -9.03 41.88 -14.84
CA GLU A 539 -8.56 41.52 -13.51
C GLU A 539 -8.17 40.04 -13.48
N VAL A 540 -6.98 39.74 -12.97
CA VAL A 540 -6.57 38.38 -12.61
C VAL A 540 -6.65 38.25 -11.09
N ARG A 541 -7.55 37.42 -10.58
CA ARG A 541 -7.71 37.12 -9.15
C ARG A 541 -7.06 35.79 -8.83
N GLU A 542 -6.03 35.81 -8.00
CA GLU A 542 -5.40 34.58 -7.49
C GLU A 542 -6.00 34.23 -6.14
N ILE A 543 -6.51 33.00 -6.00
CA ILE A 543 -7.10 32.54 -4.74
C ILE A 543 -6.01 32.08 -3.75
N SER A 544 -6.33 32.11 -2.46
CA SER A 544 -5.44 31.67 -1.39
C SER A 544 -6.13 30.69 -0.46
N PHE A 545 -5.42 29.63 -0.09
CA PHE A 545 -5.84 28.63 0.90
C PHE A 545 -5.19 28.86 2.27
N SER A 546 -4.71 30.08 2.55
CA SER A 546 -4.10 30.36 3.85
C SER A 546 -5.13 30.23 4.98
N LYS A 547 -4.78 29.51 6.06
CA LYS A 547 -5.69 29.25 7.21
C LYS A 547 -6.26 30.50 7.91
N ASN A 548 -5.70 31.69 7.62
CA ASN A 548 -6.15 32.96 8.19
C ASN A 548 -7.05 33.76 7.24
N ALA A 549 -7.28 33.29 6.01
CA ALA A 549 -8.21 33.93 5.09
C ALA A 549 -9.66 33.60 5.50
N ALA A 550 -10.51 34.62 5.54
CA ALA A 550 -11.90 34.49 6.00
C ALA A 550 -12.76 33.53 5.15
N GLU A 551 -12.32 33.24 3.92
CA GLU A 551 -13.05 32.46 2.91
C GLU A 551 -12.50 31.02 2.76
N THR A 552 -11.46 30.65 3.52
CA THR A 552 -10.88 29.30 3.48
C THR A 552 -11.57 28.38 4.48
N VAL A 553 -12.08 27.25 3.99
CA VAL A 553 -12.75 26.21 4.76
C VAL A 553 -12.10 24.84 4.50
N GLN A 554 -12.12 23.96 5.49
CA GLN A 554 -11.68 22.57 5.33
C GLN A 554 -12.88 21.71 4.91
N LEU A 555 -12.85 21.13 3.72
CA LEU A 555 -13.87 20.21 3.21
C LEU A 555 -13.29 18.80 3.11
N GLY A 556 -13.55 18.00 4.13
CA GLY A 556 -12.96 16.68 4.29
C GLY A 556 -11.44 16.79 4.19
N PRO A 557 -10.79 16.10 3.24
CA PRO A 557 -9.34 16.17 3.07
C PRO A 557 -8.83 17.39 2.27
N PHE A 558 -9.71 18.25 1.74
CA PHE A 558 -9.35 19.41 0.92
C PHE A 558 -9.36 20.71 1.73
N ASP A 559 -8.34 21.54 1.53
CA ASP A 559 -8.47 22.97 1.75
C ASP A 559 -9.31 23.56 0.60
N ALA A 560 -10.27 24.42 0.92
CA ALA A 560 -11.23 24.93 -0.04
C ALA A 560 -11.52 26.42 0.17
N HIS A 561 -11.94 27.08 -0.91
CA HIS A 561 -12.33 28.48 -0.93
C HIS A 561 -13.80 28.58 -1.34
N ASP A 562 -14.65 29.14 -0.49
CA ASP A 562 -16.07 29.39 -0.82
C ASP A 562 -16.19 30.58 -1.76
N TYR A 563 -16.39 30.31 -3.05
CA TYR A 563 -16.28 31.31 -4.10
C TYR A 563 -17.40 32.36 -4.01
N PHE A 564 -18.63 31.93 -3.68
CA PHE A 564 -19.77 32.84 -3.55
C PHE A 564 -20.00 33.34 -2.12
N GLY A 565 -19.33 32.73 -1.13
CA GLY A 565 -19.44 33.05 0.29
C GLY A 565 -20.75 32.58 0.94
N ASP A 566 -21.49 31.68 0.27
CA ASP A 566 -22.79 31.16 0.71
C ASP A 566 -22.82 29.63 0.83
N GLY A 567 -21.68 28.96 0.65
CA GLY A 567 -21.52 27.52 0.76
C GLY A 567 -22.10 26.70 -0.39
N SER A 568 -22.38 27.35 -1.54
CA SER A 568 -22.94 26.72 -2.74
C SER A 568 -21.90 26.29 -3.78
N PHE A 569 -20.72 26.90 -3.82
CA PHE A 569 -19.64 26.54 -4.75
C PHE A 569 -18.26 26.78 -4.15
N TYR A 570 -17.43 25.75 -4.16
CA TYR A 570 -16.11 25.75 -3.59
C TYR A 570 -15.04 25.47 -4.65
N LEU A 571 -13.91 26.16 -4.54
CA LEU A 571 -12.68 25.83 -5.24
C LEU A 571 -11.77 25.06 -4.29
N LEU A 572 -11.33 23.87 -4.68
CA LEU A 572 -10.53 22.95 -3.87
C LEU A 572 -9.05 23.02 -4.28
N ASP A 573 -8.16 23.00 -3.29
CA ASP A 573 -6.71 22.88 -3.51
C ASP A 573 -6.34 21.45 -3.95
N ALA A 574 -5.91 21.29 -5.21
CA ALA A 574 -5.66 19.99 -5.84
C ALA A 574 -4.22 19.89 -6.38
N PRO A 575 -3.18 20.05 -5.54
CA PRO A 575 -1.81 20.17 -6.01
C PRO A 575 -1.28 18.88 -6.64
N GLY A 576 -0.24 19.03 -7.46
CA GLY A 576 0.59 17.93 -7.95
C GLY A 576 0.68 17.84 -9.47
N HIS A 577 -0.42 18.08 -10.19
CA HIS A 577 -0.41 18.10 -11.65
C HIS A 577 0.36 19.32 -12.19
N SER A 578 -0.11 20.51 -11.84
CA SER A 578 0.47 21.78 -12.27
C SER A 578 0.44 22.82 -11.13
N VAL A 579 1.14 23.94 -11.29
CA VAL A 579 1.14 25.03 -10.30
C VAL A 579 -0.27 25.57 -10.14
N GLY A 580 -0.74 25.63 -8.89
CA GLY A 580 -2.05 26.17 -8.53
C GLY A 580 -3.23 25.41 -9.13
N HIS A 581 -3.10 24.10 -9.35
CA HIS A 581 -4.21 23.28 -9.85
C HIS A 581 -5.39 23.26 -8.88
N LEU A 582 -6.59 23.47 -9.42
CA LEU A 582 -7.85 23.55 -8.70
C LEU A 582 -8.83 22.49 -9.20
N CYS A 583 -9.72 22.06 -8.30
CA CYS A 583 -10.96 21.36 -8.65
C CYS A 583 -12.17 22.16 -8.16
N GLY A 584 -13.32 22.00 -8.80
CA GLY A 584 -14.58 22.62 -8.37
C GLY A 584 -15.46 21.65 -7.59
N LEU A 585 -16.18 22.14 -6.58
CA LEU A 585 -17.22 21.38 -5.87
C LEU A 585 -18.47 22.25 -5.69
N ALA A 586 -19.53 21.91 -6.41
CA ALA A 586 -20.80 22.66 -6.42
C ALA A 586 -21.88 21.90 -5.65
N ARG A 587 -22.56 22.56 -4.71
CA ARG A 587 -23.77 22.03 -4.06
C ARG A 587 -24.96 22.26 -4.98
N VAL A 588 -25.64 21.18 -5.34
CA VAL A 588 -26.74 21.21 -6.31
C VAL A 588 -28.10 20.90 -5.72
N THR A 589 -28.17 20.27 -4.54
CA THR A 589 -29.38 20.07 -3.73
C THR A 589 -29.05 20.17 -2.23
N THR A 590 -30.08 20.34 -1.37
CA THR A 590 -29.93 20.54 0.10
C THR A 590 -30.78 19.62 0.98
N ASP A 591 -31.57 18.72 0.40
CA ASP A 591 -32.38 17.73 1.13
C ASP A 591 -32.56 16.43 0.30
N PRO A 592 -31.60 15.48 0.38
CA PRO A 592 -30.29 15.60 1.05
C PRO A 592 -29.33 16.53 0.31
N ASP A 593 -28.23 16.95 0.95
CA ASP A 593 -27.16 17.64 0.26
C ASP A 593 -26.52 16.73 -0.81
N THR A 594 -26.46 17.21 -2.06
CA THR A 594 -25.69 16.54 -3.12
C THR A 594 -24.79 17.52 -3.85
N PHE A 595 -23.69 17.00 -4.39
CA PHE A 595 -22.64 17.80 -5.00
C PHE A 595 -22.23 17.30 -6.38
N VAL A 596 -21.76 18.21 -7.22
CA VAL A 596 -21.03 17.90 -8.46
C VAL A 596 -19.58 18.33 -8.26
N PHE A 597 -18.66 17.38 -8.45
CA PHE A 597 -17.22 17.63 -8.46
C PHE A 597 -16.76 17.78 -9.92
N MET A 598 -16.01 18.85 -10.18
CA MET A 598 -15.47 19.22 -11.49
C MET A 598 -13.95 19.12 -11.44
N GLY A 599 -13.43 18.02 -11.97
CA GLY A 599 -11.99 17.79 -12.09
C GLY A 599 -11.48 18.20 -13.46
N GLY A 600 -10.49 19.08 -13.51
CA GLY A 600 -9.61 19.16 -14.68
C GLY A 600 -8.63 17.97 -14.67
N ASP A 601 -7.36 18.23 -14.94
CA ASP A 601 -6.28 17.23 -14.99
C ASP A 601 -5.84 16.59 -13.64
N CYS A 602 -6.72 16.54 -12.63
CA CYS A 602 -6.43 15.77 -11.42
C CYS A 602 -6.21 14.26 -11.70
N CYS A 603 -6.84 13.76 -12.76
CA CYS A 603 -6.52 12.52 -13.47
C CYS A 603 -7.27 12.48 -14.80
N HIS A 604 -6.70 11.83 -15.83
CA HIS A 604 -7.27 11.79 -17.19
C HIS A 604 -8.13 10.55 -17.48
N HIS A 605 -8.22 9.62 -16.54
CA HIS A 605 -9.00 8.40 -16.70
C HIS A 605 -9.64 7.97 -15.39
N VAL A 606 -10.94 7.66 -15.41
CA VAL A 606 -11.73 7.29 -14.22
C VAL A 606 -11.19 6.04 -13.52
N GLY A 607 -10.56 5.14 -14.27
CA GLY A 607 -9.84 3.96 -13.74
C GLY A 607 -8.69 4.28 -12.77
N VAL A 608 -8.25 5.54 -12.65
CA VAL A 608 -7.33 6.02 -11.61
C VAL A 608 -8.05 6.20 -10.26
N LEU A 609 -9.35 6.53 -10.30
CA LEU A 609 -10.20 6.73 -9.13
C LEU A 609 -10.89 5.43 -8.70
N ARG A 610 -11.30 4.59 -9.66
CA ARG A 610 -12.19 3.45 -9.44
C ARG A 610 -11.53 2.12 -9.84
N PRO A 611 -11.77 1.02 -9.08
CA PRO A 611 -12.41 1.00 -7.76
C PRO A 611 -11.50 1.63 -6.70
N SER A 612 -12.05 1.88 -5.52
CA SER A 612 -11.31 2.37 -4.37
C SER A 612 -11.68 1.61 -3.11
N ARG A 613 -10.92 1.81 -2.03
CA ARG A 613 -11.27 1.29 -0.69
C ARG A 613 -12.64 1.79 -0.21
N TYR A 614 -13.11 2.93 -0.71
CA TYR A 614 -14.40 3.52 -0.36
C TYR A 614 -15.52 3.12 -1.32
N LEU A 615 -15.18 2.85 -2.59
CA LEU A 615 -16.11 2.46 -3.65
C LEU A 615 -15.62 1.17 -4.33
N GLN A 616 -16.04 0.04 -3.77
CA GLN A 616 -15.61 -1.30 -4.21
C GLN A 616 -16.41 -1.78 -5.43
N LEU A 617 -15.82 -2.70 -6.18
CA LEU A 617 -16.49 -3.36 -7.30
C LEU A 617 -17.74 -4.14 -6.83
N PRO A 618 -18.90 -3.98 -7.50
CA PRO A 618 -20.09 -4.76 -7.20
C PRO A 618 -19.94 -6.19 -7.71
N PHE A 619 -19.75 -7.17 -6.83
CA PHE A 619 -19.80 -8.59 -7.19
C PHE A 619 -21.15 -9.18 -6.81
N SER A 620 -22.19 -8.85 -7.58
CA SER A 620 -23.44 -9.62 -7.54
C SER A 620 -23.63 -10.32 -8.89
N GLU A 621 -23.57 -11.65 -8.88
CA GLU A 621 -23.93 -12.47 -10.04
C GLU A 621 -25.39 -12.16 -10.45
N GLY A 622 -25.60 -11.81 -11.73
CA GLY A 622 -26.94 -11.75 -12.34
C GLY A 622 -27.47 -10.39 -12.81
N SER A 623 -26.69 -9.30 -12.77
CA SER A 623 -27.05 -8.05 -13.49
C SER A 623 -26.55 -8.06 -14.94
N GLU A 624 -27.11 -7.19 -15.80
CA GLU A 624 -26.63 -6.97 -17.18
C GLU A 624 -25.14 -6.55 -17.23
N ASP A 625 -24.54 -6.14 -16.10
CA ASP A 625 -23.11 -5.82 -15.91
C ASP A 625 -22.18 -7.04 -15.71
N SER A 626 -22.72 -8.26 -15.75
CA SER A 626 -21.94 -9.49 -15.52
C SER A 626 -20.81 -9.75 -16.55
N SER A 627 -20.94 -9.21 -17.77
CA SER A 627 -19.88 -9.32 -18.81
C SER A 627 -18.69 -8.39 -18.57
N LEU A 628 -18.94 -7.17 -18.09
CA LEU A 628 -17.91 -6.21 -17.66
C LEU A 628 -17.16 -6.76 -16.45
N CYS A 629 -17.87 -7.34 -15.48
CA CYS A 629 -17.27 -7.93 -14.28
C CYS A 629 -16.30 -9.10 -14.58
N ALA A 630 -16.59 -9.93 -15.58
CA ALA A 630 -15.72 -11.05 -15.97
C ALA A 630 -14.41 -10.58 -16.65
N GLU A 631 -14.47 -9.52 -17.46
CA GLU A 631 -13.27 -8.90 -18.04
C GLU A 631 -12.41 -8.22 -16.97
N MET A 632 -13.04 -7.61 -15.96
CA MET A 632 -12.38 -6.96 -14.81
C MET A 632 -11.65 -7.94 -13.88
N GLU A 633 -12.17 -9.16 -13.70
CA GLU A 633 -11.48 -10.23 -12.93
C GLU A 633 -10.18 -10.69 -13.61
N SER A 634 -10.13 -10.67 -14.95
CA SER A 634 -8.98 -11.12 -15.72
C SER A 634 -7.79 -10.14 -15.73
N THR A 635 -8.05 -8.84 -15.55
CA THR A 635 -7.05 -7.77 -15.63
C THR A 635 -6.49 -7.33 -14.28
N GLN A 636 -7.24 -7.48 -13.18
CA GLN A 636 -6.91 -6.78 -11.93
C GLN A 636 -6.18 -7.59 -10.85
N GLY A 637 -6.12 -8.93 -10.93
CA GLY A 637 -5.41 -9.72 -9.92
C GLY A 637 -5.93 -9.48 -8.48
N SER A 638 -7.12 -10.00 -8.18
CA SER A 638 -7.68 -10.21 -6.82
C SER A 638 -8.07 -9.02 -5.91
N ALA A 639 -7.55 -7.79 -6.09
CA ALA A 639 -7.83 -6.70 -5.14
C ALA A 639 -9.04 -5.81 -5.54
N LYS A 640 -10.21 -6.06 -4.93
CA LYS A 640 -11.51 -5.38 -5.17
C LYS A 640 -11.55 -3.88 -4.81
N THR A 641 -10.47 -3.34 -4.27
CA THR A 641 -10.36 -2.02 -3.64
C THR A 641 -9.32 -1.12 -4.31
N ASP A 642 -8.55 -1.65 -5.25
CA ASP A 642 -7.41 -0.95 -5.84
C ASP A 642 -7.81 -0.38 -7.20
N ALA A 643 -7.45 0.86 -7.50
CA ALA A 643 -7.74 1.45 -8.80
C ALA A 643 -7.06 0.65 -9.94
N PHE A 644 -7.65 0.66 -11.14
CA PHE A 644 -7.05 -0.02 -12.31
C PHE A 644 -5.71 0.61 -12.69
N PHE A 645 -5.62 1.93 -12.52
CA PHE A 645 -4.43 2.71 -12.84
C PHE A 645 -3.98 3.59 -11.68
N ARG A 646 -2.75 4.10 -11.79
CA ARG A 646 -2.17 5.14 -10.95
C ARG A 646 -1.79 6.30 -11.86
N VAL A 647 -1.78 7.52 -11.31
CA VAL A 647 -1.28 8.69 -12.05
C VAL A 647 0.15 8.43 -12.51
N SER A 648 0.51 8.81 -13.73
CA SER A 648 1.89 8.69 -14.24
C SER A 648 2.76 9.83 -13.69
N PRO A 649 4.04 9.59 -13.36
CA PRO A 649 4.96 10.67 -13.02
C PRO A 649 5.35 11.54 -14.22
N ALA A 650 5.05 11.13 -15.47
CA ALA A 650 5.58 11.73 -16.69
C ALA A 650 5.13 13.19 -16.91
N LEU A 651 3.87 13.52 -16.60
CA LEU A 651 3.30 14.85 -16.78
C LEU A 651 2.89 15.55 -15.47
N THR A 652 3.25 14.97 -14.31
CA THR A 652 2.98 15.61 -13.01
C THR A 652 4.16 16.45 -12.55
N LEU A 653 3.90 17.71 -12.14
CA LEU A 653 4.89 18.56 -11.50
C LEU A 653 5.42 17.96 -10.19
N ASN A 654 4.52 17.42 -9.36
CA ASN A 654 4.85 16.71 -8.13
C ASN A 654 3.97 15.45 -8.01
N HIS A 655 4.54 14.32 -8.41
CA HIS A 655 3.87 13.04 -8.43
C HIS A 655 3.30 12.62 -7.07
N GLY A 656 4.02 12.87 -5.96
CA GLY A 656 3.55 12.52 -4.62
C GLY A 656 2.29 13.29 -4.22
N GLN A 657 2.25 14.59 -4.52
CA GLN A 657 1.07 15.43 -4.28
C GLN A 657 -0.09 15.05 -5.21
N ALA A 658 0.18 14.69 -6.47
CA ALA A 658 -0.85 14.26 -7.42
C ALA A 658 -1.54 12.96 -6.95
N VAL A 659 -0.76 11.99 -6.47
CA VAL A 659 -1.28 10.75 -5.86
C VAL A 659 -2.10 11.06 -4.62
N GLU A 660 -1.66 12.00 -3.78
CA GLU A 660 -2.43 12.44 -2.61
C GLU A 660 -3.77 13.04 -3.02
N THR A 661 -3.77 13.99 -3.98
CA THR A 661 -4.99 14.60 -4.54
C THR A 661 -5.97 13.54 -5.04
N VAL A 662 -5.52 12.54 -5.80
CA VAL A 662 -6.36 11.41 -6.24
C VAL A 662 -6.98 10.65 -5.07
N GLU A 663 -6.23 10.38 -4.00
CA GLU A 663 -6.77 9.70 -2.81
C GLU A 663 -7.82 10.55 -2.09
N LYS A 664 -7.68 11.89 -2.10
CA LYS A 664 -8.67 12.81 -1.57
C LYS A 664 -9.97 12.78 -2.40
N ILE A 665 -9.87 12.71 -3.72
CA ILE A 665 -11.02 12.58 -4.63
C ILE A 665 -11.77 11.26 -4.39
N LYS A 666 -11.04 10.15 -4.27
CA LYS A 666 -11.62 8.83 -3.94
C LYS A 666 -12.45 8.86 -2.65
N ALA A 667 -11.99 9.61 -1.65
CA ALA A 667 -12.72 9.78 -0.39
C ALA A 667 -14.01 10.59 -0.56
N LEU A 668 -13.98 11.68 -1.35
CA LEU A 668 -15.18 12.47 -1.69
C LEU A 668 -16.22 11.61 -2.42
N GLU A 669 -15.79 10.91 -3.46
CA GLU A 669 -16.67 10.04 -4.27
C GLU A 669 -17.29 8.92 -3.43
N GLY A 670 -16.50 8.32 -2.53
CA GLY A 670 -16.93 7.25 -1.65
C GLY A 670 -18.10 7.61 -0.73
N SER A 671 -18.38 8.89 -0.51
CA SER A 671 -19.53 9.35 0.29
C SER A 671 -20.88 8.97 -0.32
N GLY A 672 -20.95 8.78 -1.63
CA GLY A 672 -22.20 8.59 -2.37
C GLY A 672 -23.03 9.89 -2.53
N GLU A 673 -22.55 11.03 -2.04
CA GLU A 673 -23.21 12.34 -2.14
C GLU A 673 -22.55 13.26 -3.19
N VAL A 674 -21.45 12.83 -3.80
CA VAL A 674 -20.67 13.61 -4.78
C VAL A 674 -20.63 12.88 -6.12
N PHE A 675 -21.08 13.55 -7.19
CA PHE A 675 -20.91 13.07 -8.56
C PHE A 675 -19.66 13.67 -9.18
N VAL A 676 -18.65 12.82 -9.41
CA VAL A 676 -17.36 13.22 -9.99
C VAL A 676 -17.43 13.22 -11.52
N ILE A 677 -17.13 14.38 -12.11
CA ILE A 677 -17.00 14.59 -13.54
C ILE A 677 -15.58 15.08 -13.81
N LEU A 678 -14.85 14.36 -14.67
CA LEU A 678 -13.54 14.77 -15.16
C LEU A 678 -13.73 15.42 -16.54
N ALA A 679 -12.94 16.46 -16.84
CA ALA A 679 -13.02 17.19 -18.12
C ALA A 679 -12.85 16.27 -19.33
N HIS A 680 -12.06 15.21 -19.18
CA HIS A 680 -11.68 14.25 -20.22
C HIS A 680 -12.42 12.90 -20.13
N ASP A 681 -13.53 12.81 -19.40
CA ASP A 681 -14.30 11.56 -19.28
C ASP A 681 -15.29 11.37 -20.44
N GLY A 682 -14.81 10.79 -21.55
CA GLY A 682 -15.62 10.48 -22.72
C GLY A 682 -16.79 9.51 -22.46
N THR A 683 -16.78 8.78 -21.34
CA THR A 683 -17.82 7.80 -21.02
C THR A 683 -19.16 8.44 -20.64
N LEU A 684 -19.16 9.75 -20.37
CA LEU A 684 -20.35 10.52 -20.01
C LEU A 684 -21.19 10.93 -21.22
N GLN A 685 -20.62 10.94 -22.43
CA GLN A 685 -21.33 11.33 -23.65
C GLN A 685 -22.55 10.42 -23.88
N GLY A 686 -23.73 11.05 -24.00
CA GLY A 686 -25.01 10.34 -24.16
C GLY A 686 -25.52 9.64 -22.90
N GLN A 687 -24.86 9.80 -21.75
CA GLN A 687 -25.28 9.20 -20.47
C GLN A 687 -25.88 10.22 -19.49
N ILE A 688 -25.44 11.48 -19.60
CA ILE A 688 -25.94 12.62 -18.83
C ILE A 688 -26.51 13.69 -19.75
N ASP A 689 -27.27 14.62 -19.18
CA ASP A 689 -27.70 15.81 -19.91
C ASP A 689 -26.53 16.82 -19.98
N PHE A 690 -26.28 17.36 -21.17
CA PHE A 690 -25.31 18.43 -21.40
C PHE A 690 -26.04 19.78 -21.57
N TYR A 691 -25.27 20.87 -21.58
CA TYR A 691 -25.75 22.22 -21.84
C TYR A 691 -26.70 22.22 -23.07
N PRO A 692 -27.88 22.87 -22.97
CA PRO A 692 -28.30 23.87 -21.97
C PRO A 692 -28.91 23.31 -20.68
N GLU A 693 -29.10 22.00 -20.59
CA GLU A 693 -29.74 21.37 -19.44
C GLU A 693 -28.83 21.35 -18.21
N LYS A 694 -29.44 21.37 -17.02
CA LYS A 694 -28.71 21.27 -15.76
C LYS A 694 -28.65 19.82 -15.26
N ILE A 695 -27.58 19.52 -14.53
CA ILE A 695 -27.35 18.19 -13.95
C ILE A 695 -27.60 18.13 -12.44
N ASN A 696 -28.28 19.14 -11.87
CA ASN A 696 -28.51 19.22 -10.42
C ASN A 696 -29.24 18.00 -9.84
N ASP A 697 -30.10 17.36 -10.64
CA ASP A 697 -30.89 16.20 -10.26
C ASP A 697 -30.21 14.86 -10.61
N TRP A 698 -28.88 14.86 -10.80
CA TRP A 698 -28.09 13.69 -11.19
C TRP A 698 -28.39 12.44 -10.34
N LYS A 699 -28.58 12.62 -9.03
CA LYS A 699 -28.82 11.51 -8.09
C LYS A 699 -30.20 10.90 -8.29
N GLN A 700 -31.21 11.73 -8.56
CA GLN A 700 -32.56 11.27 -8.87
C GLN A 700 -32.62 10.60 -10.26
N LYS A 701 -31.89 11.13 -11.24
CA LYS A 701 -31.78 10.55 -12.59
C LYS A 701 -30.85 9.33 -12.65
N GLY A 702 -30.13 9.03 -11.57
CA GLY A 702 -29.23 7.89 -11.42
C GLY A 702 -27.99 7.97 -12.31
N TYR A 703 -27.53 9.18 -12.67
CA TYR A 703 -26.35 9.37 -13.52
C TYR A 703 -25.10 8.73 -12.93
N ASP A 704 -24.83 8.98 -11.65
CA ASP A 704 -23.69 8.43 -10.92
C ASP A 704 -23.65 6.91 -10.95
N SER A 705 -24.79 6.25 -10.79
CA SER A 705 -24.89 4.79 -10.78
C SER A 705 -24.70 4.19 -12.16
N ARG A 706 -25.24 4.86 -13.20
CA ARG A 706 -25.18 4.42 -14.60
C ARG A 706 -23.79 4.60 -15.19
N THR A 707 -23.11 5.70 -14.86
CA THR A 707 -21.78 6.02 -15.45
C THR A 707 -20.62 5.44 -14.65
N ARG A 708 -20.86 5.03 -13.39
CA ARG A 708 -19.83 4.59 -12.42
C ARG A 708 -18.74 3.70 -13.01
N TRP A 709 -19.16 2.69 -13.77
CA TRP A 709 -18.30 1.61 -14.28
C TRP A 709 -18.20 1.62 -15.81
N LEU A 710 -18.68 2.66 -16.50
CA LEU A 710 -18.67 2.68 -17.97
C LEU A 710 -17.26 2.72 -18.56
N PHE A 711 -16.29 3.32 -17.85
CA PHE A 711 -14.88 3.31 -18.24
C PHE A 711 -14.31 1.90 -18.40
N CYS A 712 -14.93 0.88 -17.80
CA CYS A 712 -14.49 -0.50 -17.98
C CYS A 712 -14.64 -0.97 -19.44
N LYS A 713 -15.48 -0.30 -20.25
CA LYS A 713 -15.54 -0.54 -21.70
C LYS A 713 -14.23 -0.23 -22.41
N ASP A 714 -13.47 0.74 -21.90
CA ASP A 714 -12.16 1.11 -22.46
C ASP A 714 -11.12 0.02 -22.20
N LEU A 715 -11.36 -0.85 -21.22
CA LEU A 715 -10.49 -1.97 -20.87
C LEU A 715 -10.74 -3.21 -21.74
N LYS A 716 -11.77 -3.19 -22.60
CA LYS A 716 -12.20 -4.37 -23.36
C LYS A 716 -11.15 -4.79 -24.39
N GLY A 717 -10.55 -5.96 -24.18
CA GLY A 717 -9.47 -6.48 -25.03
C GLY A 717 -8.10 -5.89 -24.69
N ALA A 718 -8.00 -5.07 -23.64
CA ALA A 718 -6.74 -4.57 -23.14
C ALA A 718 -6.11 -5.57 -22.15
N HIS A 719 -4.79 -5.75 -22.25
CA HIS A 719 -4.05 -6.67 -21.38
C HIS A 719 -2.83 -5.97 -20.78
N ARG A 720 -2.44 -6.38 -19.55
CA ARG A 720 -1.19 -5.90 -18.95
C ARG A 720 -0.02 -6.46 -19.76
N ASP A 721 0.91 -5.59 -20.15
CA ASP A 721 2.14 -6.02 -20.84
C ASP A 721 2.99 -6.81 -19.82
N ASP A 722 2.97 -8.14 -19.93
CA ASP A 722 3.77 -9.06 -19.09
C ASP A 722 5.25 -8.98 -19.56
N LYS A 723 5.96 -7.93 -19.15
CA LYS A 723 7.42 -7.79 -19.33
C LYS A 723 8.18 -7.71 -18.02
#